data_AF-A0A1C9EFB2-F1
#
_entry.id   AF-A0A1C9EFB2-F1
#
_cell.length_a   1.000
_cell.length_b   1.000
_cell.length_c   1.000
_cell.angle_alpha   90.00
_cell.angle_beta   90.00
_cell.angle_gamma   90.00
#
_symmetry.space_group_name_H-M   'P 1'
#
loop_
_entity.id
_entity.type
_entity.pdbx_description
1 polymer ?
#
loop_
_entity_poly.entity_id
_entity_poly.type
_entity_poly.pdbx_seq_one_letter_code
_entity_poly.pdbx_strand_id
1 'polypeptide(L)'
;MHSFMIVFRVLCGEWIESMWDCMLVGDVSCIPFFLATVVIGNFVVLNLFLALLLSNFGSSSLSTPTADQDTNKIAEAFNRISRFIDWVKRNVADVMKLLKNKLTNQIAIHAPERVDNELELGTDLDDAVLYKDKKLKDQVEVAIGDGMEFTIPGDNKYKKGKILLNNINAITDNHRDNRLDCELNHHGYPIQDDDTISQKSYGSHKIRSFKDESHKGSVDTIDGEEKKDASKEELGLEEEMIEEEEDGKLDVGLGKTDIIVAADEEVVDDSPADCCPEPCYAKFPFLAGDDESPFWQGWGMLRLKTFKLIENTYFETAVITMILLSSLALALEDVNLPHRPILQDILYYMDRIFTVIFFIEMLIKWLALGFQKYFTNAWCWLDFIIVMVSLINFVAALCGAGGIQAFKTMRTLRALRPLRAMSRMQGMRVVVNALVQAIPSIFNVLLVCLIFWLIFAIMGVQLFAGKYFKCVDLNHTTLSHEIISDRNACILENYTWENSPMNFDHVGKAYLCLFQVATFKGWIQIMNDAIDSREVGRQPIRETNIYMYLYFVFFIIFGSFFTLNLFIGVIIDNFNEQKKKAGGSLEMFMTEDQKKYYNAMKKMGSKKPLKAIPRPKWRPQAIVFEIVTDKKFDMIIMLFIGLNMLTMTLDHYQQSETFSTVLDYLNMIFIVIFSSECLLKMFALRYHYFVEPWNLFDFVVVNFSILSLVLSDIIEKYFVSPTLLRVVRVAKVGRVLRLVKGAKGIRTLLFALAMSLPALFNICLLLFLVMFIFAIFGMSFFMHVKDKGGLDDVYNFKTFVQSMILLFQVSTSAGWDGVLDGIINEEECDLPDNERGYPGNCGSATIGITYLLSYLVISFLIVINMYIAVILENYSQATEDVQEGLTDDDYDMYYEIWQRFDPDGTQYIRYDQPSDFLDVLEPPLQIHKPNKYKIISMDIPICRGDMMFCVDILDALTKDFFARKGNPIEDPGDLEVGRPDEVGYEPVSSTLWRQREEYCARLIQHAWRRQAQ
;
A
#
# COMPACT_ATOMS: atom_id res chain seq x y z
N MET A 1 -35.47 18.35 23.27
CA MET A 1 -34.48 18.65 22.21
C MET A 1 -33.05 18.65 22.74
N HIS A 2 -32.61 19.61 23.57
CA HIS A 2 -31.20 19.71 24.01
C HIS A 2 -30.60 18.41 24.58
N SER A 3 -31.28 17.69 25.48
CA SER A 3 -30.77 16.40 26.01
C SER A 3 -30.54 15.34 24.92
N PHE A 4 -31.44 15.25 23.93
CA PHE A 4 -31.23 14.39 22.75
C PHE A 4 -30.02 14.86 21.92
N MET A 5 -29.85 16.18 21.78
CA MET A 5 -28.72 16.74 21.01
C MET A 5 -27.37 16.52 21.70
N ILE A 6 -27.31 16.50 23.04
CA ILE A 6 -26.09 16.12 23.78
C ILE A 6 -25.74 14.65 23.51
N VAL A 7 -26.72 13.74 23.59
CA VAL A 7 -26.47 12.31 23.29
C VAL A 7 -26.06 12.12 21.82
N PHE A 8 -26.71 12.82 20.89
CA PHE A 8 -26.34 12.79 19.47
C PHE A 8 -24.93 13.33 19.22
N ARG A 9 -24.55 14.43 19.89
CA ARG A 9 -23.20 15.02 19.84
C ARG A 9 -22.13 14.05 20.36
N VAL A 10 -22.42 13.34 21.45
CA VAL A 10 -21.56 12.27 22.00
C VAL A 10 -21.35 11.14 20.98
N LEU A 11 -22.41 10.72 20.26
CA LEU A 11 -22.32 9.70 19.19
C LEU A 11 -21.55 10.19 17.95
N CYS A 12 -21.48 11.50 17.72
CA CYS A 12 -20.63 12.12 16.69
C CYS A 12 -19.16 12.25 17.12
N GLY A 13 -18.79 11.79 18.33
CA GLY A 13 -17.43 11.81 18.86
C GLY A 13 -17.08 13.01 19.75
N GLU A 14 -17.94 14.02 19.85
CA GLU A 14 -17.71 15.23 20.66
C GLU A 14 -18.29 15.12 22.08
N TRP A 15 -17.71 14.23 22.89
CA TRP A 15 -18.21 13.96 24.25
C TRP A 15 -17.52 14.75 25.35
N ILE A 16 -16.26 15.19 25.15
CA ILE A 16 -15.42 15.72 26.22
C ILE A 16 -15.89 17.08 26.76
N GLU A 17 -16.28 18.01 25.89
CA GLU A 17 -16.75 19.35 26.29
C GLU A 17 -18.03 19.27 27.13
N SER A 18 -19.05 18.56 26.64
CA SER A 18 -20.30 18.39 27.37
C SER A 18 -20.14 17.54 28.64
N MET A 19 -19.12 16.69 28.73
CA MET A 19 -18.74 16.03 29.98
C MET A 19 -18.12 17.03 30.97
N TRP A 20 -17.25 17.95 30.53
CA TRP A 20 -16.68 19.00 31.38
C TRP A 20 -17.76 19.94 31.92
N ASP A 21 -18.69 20.39 31.07
CA ASP A 21 -19.85 21.20 31.49
C ASP A 21 -20.70 20.46 32.54
N CYS A 22 -20.93 19.16 32.35
CA CYS A 22 -21.64 18.32 33.32
C CYS A 22 -20.86 18.22 34.64
N MET A 23 -19.55 17.95 34.59
CA MET A 23 -18.70 17.83 35.78
C MET A 23 -18.61 19.13 36.58
N LEU A 24 -18.66 20.29 35.92
CA LEU A 24 -18.67 21.60 36.58
C LEU A 24 -19.95 21.83 37.43
N VAL A 25 -21.05 21.13 37.11
CA VAL A 25 -22.36 21.30 37.76
C VAL A 25 -22.74 20.11 38.65
N GLY A 26 -22.31 18.89 38.32
CA GLY A 26 -22.71 17.63 38.95
C GLY A 26 -21.56 16.76 39.47
N ASP A 27 -20.36 17.33 39.61
CA ASP A 27 -19.13 16.65 40.02
C ASP A 27 -18.74 15.44 39.13
N VAL A 28 -17.79 14.64 39.62
CA VAL A 28 -17.24 13.42 38.98
C VAL A 28 -18.32 12.37 38.65
N SER A 29 -19.54 12.50 39.19
CA SER A 29 -20.67 11.60 38.95
C SER A 29 -21.11 11.53 37.48
N CYS A 30 -20.80 12.55 36.67
CA CYS A 30 -21.06 12.54 35.22
C CYS A 30 -20.19 11.55 34.44
N ILE A 31 -18.97 11.22 34.90
CA ILE A 31 -17.99 10.45 34.11
C ILE A 31 -18.52 9.06 33.71
N PRO A 32 -19.07 8.23 34.62
CA PRO A 32 -19.59 6.91 34.25
C PRO A 32 -20.72 6.97 33.22
N PHE A 33 -21.55 8.02 33.25
CA PHE A 33 -22.64 8.20 32.28
C PHE A 33 -22.11 8.51 30.88
N PHE A 34 -21.18 9.46 30.75
CA PHE A 34 -20.57 9.77 29.45
C PHE A 34 -19.76 8.60 28.91
N LEU A 35 -18.94 7.93 29.74
CA LEU A 35 -18.19 6.74 29.32
C LEU A 35 -19.10 5.59 28.88
N ALA A 36 -20.18 5.30 29.62
CA ALA A 36 -21.15 4.27 29.21
C ALA A 36 -21.86 4.64 27.90
N THR A 37 -22.22 5.92 27.72
CA THR A 37 -22.85 6.41 26.49
C THR A 37 -21.90 6.32 25.28
N VAL A 38 -20.63 6.68 25.45
CA VAL A 38 -19.60 6.53 24.40
C VAL A 38 -19.37 5.05 24.07
N VAL A 39 -19.16 4.18 25.05
CA VAL A 39 -18.86 2.76 24.82
C VAL A 39 -20.04 2.02 24.21
N ILE A 40 -21.23 2.09 24.82
CA ILE A 40 -22.43 1.38 24.34
C ILE A 40 -22.93 2.02 23.04
N GLY A 41 -22.97 3.34 22.98
CA GLY A 41 -23.43 4.08 21.82
C GLY A 41 -22.57 3.82 20.58
N ASN A 42 -21.25 3.98 20.70
CA ASN A 42 -20.35 3.74 19.56
C ASN A 42 -20.27 2.26 19.21
N PHE A 43 -20.42 1.33 20.16
CA PHE A 43 -20.54 -0.10 19.84
C PHE A 43 -21.79 -0.39 18.99
N VAL A 44 -22.96 0.20 19.32
CA VAL A 44 -24.18 0.04 18.51
C VAL A 44 -24.04 0.72 17.15
N VAL A 45 -23.51 1.95 17.08
CA VAL A 45 -23.29 2.67 15.82
C VAL A 45 -22.29 1.93 14.92
N LEU A 46 -21.20 1.41 15.47
CA LEU A 46 -20.20 0.62 14.74
C LEU A 46 -20.78 -0.69 14.21
N ASN A 47 -21.57 -1.42 15.02
CA ASN A 47 -22.22 -2.64 14.57
C ASN A 47 -23.27 -2.37 13.48
N LEU A 48 -24.04 -1.27 13.58
CA LEU A 48 -24.98 -0.86 12.53
C LEU A 48 -24.24 -0.49 11.23
N PHE A 49 -23.15 0.27 11.35
CA PHE A 49 -22.26 0.63 10.25
C PHE A 49 -21.71 -0.62 9.54
N LEU A 50 -21.08 -1.53 10.29
CA LEU A 50 -20.54 -2.78 9.77
C LEU A 50 -21.63 -3.68 9.17
N ALA A 51 -22.82 -3.78 9.78
CA ALA A 51 -23.91 -4.58 9.24
C ALA A 51 -24.45 -4.03 7.90
N LEU A 52 -24.58 -2.71 7.77
CA LEU A 52 -24.98 -2.07 6.50
C LEU A 52 -23.91 -2.27 5.42
N LEU A 53 -22.64 -2.05 5.77
CA LEU A 53 -21.49 -2.23 4.88
C LEU A 53 -21.36 -3.69 4.39
N LEU A 54 -21.40 -4.67 5.30
CA LEU A 54 -21.30 -6.09 4.97
C LEU A 54 -22.53 -6.63 4.21
N SER A 55 -23.74 -6.15 4.52
CA SER A 55 -24.95 -6.57 3.79
C SER A 55 -24.97 -6.06 2.36
N ASN A 56 -24.42 -4.87 2.09
CA ASN A 56 -24.20 -4.38 0.73
C ASN A 56 -23.22 -5.27 -0.05
N PHE A 57 -22.10 -5.70 0.54
CA PHE A 57 -21.17 -6.66 -0.09
C PHE A 57 -21.79 -8.06 -0.32
N GLY A 58 -22.69 -8.49 0.57
CA GLY A 58 -23.47 -9.72 0.37
C GLY A 58 -24.38 -9.67 -0.87
N SER A 59 -24.72 -8.48 -1.37
CA SER A 59 -25.54 -8.31 -2.58
C SER A 59 -24.71 -8.24 -3.88
N SER A 60 -23.50 -7.70 -3.85
CA SER A 60 -22.60 -7.66 -5.01
C SER A 60 -22.09 -9.05 -5.39
N SER A 61 -21.91 -9.93 -4.41
CA SER A 61 -21.56 -11.35 -4.64
C SER A 61 -22.70 -12.19 -5.25
N LEU A 62 -23.96 -11.72 -5.20
CA LEU A 62 -25.10 -12.34 -5.92
C LEU A 62 -25.29 -11.80 -7.35
N SER A 63 -24.58 -10.73 -7.74
CA SER A 63 -24.61 -10.17 -9.09
C SER A 63 -23.30 -10.43 -9.81
N THR A 64 -23.08 -11.69 -10.18
CA THR A 64 -22.14 -12.00 -11.26
C THR A 64 -22.58 -11.22 -12.51
N PRO A 65 -21.73 -10.33 -13.06
CA PRO A 65 -22.11 -9.60 -14.26
C PRO A 65 -22.15 -10.60 -15.42
N THR A 66 -23.31 -10.73 -16.06
CA THR A 66 -23.39 -11.31 -17.40
C THR A 66 -22.63 -10.38 -18.35
N ALA A 67 -21.40 -10.77 -18.69
CA ALA A 67 -20.37 -9.87 -19.23
C ALA A 67 -20.70 -9.17 -20.56
N ASP A 68 -21.78 -9.59 -21.23
CA ASP A 68 -22.04 -9.28 -22.65
C ASP A 68 -22.96 -8.06 -22.89
N GLN A 69 -23.62 -7.48 -21.88
CA GLN A 69 -24.58 -6.38 -22.09
C GLN A 69 -24.14 -4.97 -21.66
N ASP A 70 -23.46 -4.79 -20.52
CA ASP A 70 -23.15 -3.44 -20.02
C ASP A 70 -21.80 -2.87 -20.49
N THR A 71 -20.86 -3.75 -20.88
CA THR A 71 -19.62 -3.38 -21.59
C THR A 71 -19.91 -2.52 -22.82
N ASN A 72 -20.94 -2.88 -23.59
CA ASN A 72 -21.36 -2.17 -24.80
C ASN A 72 -21.85 -0.72 -24.52
N LYS A 73 -22.64 -0.49 -23.46
CA LYS A 73 -23.13 0.86 -23.12
C LYS A 73 -22.03 1.78 -22.60
N ILE A 74 -21.13 1.24 -21.77
CA ILE A 74 -20.00 1.98 -21.22
C ILE A 74 -18.99 2.30 -22.33
N ALA A 75 -18.69 1.34 -23.23
CA ALA A 75 -17.89 1.59 -24.43
C ALA A 75 -18.55 2.63 -25.36
N GLU A 76 -19.88 2.65 -25.48
CA GLU A 76 -20.57 3.69 -26.27
C GLU A 76 -20.44 5.08 -25.62
N ALA A 77 -20.51 5.17 -24.28
CA ALA A 77 -20.30 6.42 -23.54
C ALA A 77 -18.86 6.94 -23.70
N PHE A 78 -17.84 6.08 -23.55
CA PHE A 78 -16.45 6.44 -23.83
C PHE A 78 -16.24 6.86 -25.29
N ASN A 79 -16.89 6.20 -26.26
CA ASN A 79 -16.87 6.61 -27.67
C ASN A 79 -17.57 7.94 -27.93
N ARG A 80 -18.54 8.37 -27.10
CA ARG A 80 -19.14 9.71 -27.15
C ARG A 80 -18.18 10.77 -26.57
N ILE A 81 -17.53 10.46 -25.45
CA ILE A 81 -16.53 11.33 -24.81
C ILE A 81 -15.28 11.51 -25.70
N SER A 82 -14.78 10.43 -26.30
CA SER A 82 -13.64 10.47 -27.24
C SER A 82 -13.95 11.34 -28.46
N ARG A 83 -15.15 11.21 -29.06
CA ARG A 83 -15.62 12.09 -30.14
C ARG A 83 -15.71 13.56 -29.71
N PHE A 84 -16.10 13.84 -28.47
CA PHE A 84 -16.10 15.21 -27.93
C PHE A 84 -14.67 15.74 -27.75
N ILE A 85 -13.74 14.94 -27.21
CA ILE A 85 -12.32 15.30 -27.09
C ILE A 85 -11.71 15.59 -28.46
N ASP A 86 -12.00 14.79 -29.49
CA ASP A 86 -11.49 15.02 -30.84
C ASP A 86 -12.17 16.18 -31.58
N TRP A 87 -13.38 16.57 -31.17
CA TRP A 87 -14.02 17.82 -31.61
C TRP A 87 -13.37 19.03 -30.93
N VAL A 88 -13.08 18.96 -29.63
CA VAL A 88 -12.33 20.00 -28.89
C VAL A 88 -10.91 20.15 -29.46
N LYS A 89 -10.17 19.06 -29.69
CA LYS A 89 -8.84 19.09 -30.33
C LYS A 89 -8.87 19.76 -31.70
N ARG A 90 -9.89 19.47 -32.52
CA ARG A 90 -10.09 20.12 -33.84
C ARG A 90 -10.35 21.62 -33.70
N ASN A 91 -11.29 22.03 -32.83
CA ASN A 91 -11.55 23.44 -32.58
C ASN A 91 -10.32 24.19 -32.03
N VAL A 92 -9.57 23.59 -31.11
CA VAL A 92 -8.32 24.17 -30.58
C VAL A 92 -7.26 24.27 -31.69
N ALA A 93 -7.11 23.25 -32.54
CA ALA A 93 -6.19 23.29 -33.67
C ALA A 93 -6.58 24.35 -34.71
N ASP A 94 -7.87 24.55 -34.97
CA ASP A 94 -8.35 25.57 -35.91
C ASP A 94 -8.26 26.99 -35.32
N VAL A 95 -8.49 27.17 -34.01
CA VAL A 95 -8.15 28.41 -33.29
C VAL A 95 -6.64 28.68 -33.34
N MET A 96 -5.79 27.64 -33.20
CA MET A 96 -4.34 27.79 -33.29
C MET A 96 -3.88 28.13 -34.71
N LYS A 97 -4.50 27.57 -35.76
CA LYS A 97 -4.28 27.98 -37.16
C LYS A 97 -4.72 29.42 -37.40
N LEU A 98 -5.85 29.84 -36.83
CA LEU A 98 -6.37 31.20 -36.99
C LEU A 98 -5.46 32.23 -36.28
N LEU A 99 -4.92 31.88 -35.11
CA LEU A 99 -3.86 32.63 -34.43
C LEU A 99 -2.56 32.65 -35.25
N LYS A 100 -2.10 31.51 -35.79
CA LYS A 100 -0.90 31.42 -36.64
C LYS A 100 -1.04 32.29 -37.90
N ASN A 101 -2.19 32.28 -38.55
CA ASN A 101 -2.47 33.12 -39.71
C ASN A 101 -2.51 34.61 -39.32
N LYS A 102 -3.05 34.96 -38.14
CA LYS A 102 -2.99 36.32 -37.59
C LYS A 102 -1.55 36.79 -37.32
N LEU A 103 -0.70 35.92 -36.79
CA LEU A 103 0.71 36.22 -36.50
C LEU A 103 1.55 36.35 -37.78
N THR A 104 1.29 35.48 -38.77
CA THR A 104 2.03 35.47 -40.05
C THR A 104 1.71 36.68 -40.92
N ASN A 105 0.47 37.20 -40.83
CA ASN A 105 0.03 38.41 -41.56
C ASN A 105 0.60 39.73 -41.02
N GLN A 106 1.43 39.72 -39.96
CA GLN A 106 2.06 40.94 -39.40
C GLN A 106 3.57 41.08 -39.72
N ILE A 107 4.16 40.17 -40.51
CA ILE A 107 5.62 40.14 -40.76
C ILE A 107 5.98 40.43 -42.24
N ALA A 108 4.99 40.55 -43.15
CA ALA A 108 5.21 40.79 -44.58
C ALA A 108 5.00 42.26 -44.99
N ILE A 109 5.86 43.18 -44.54
CA ILE A 109 5.98 44.53 -45.10
C ILE A 109 7.46 44.89 -45.30
N HIS A 110 7.99 44.69 -46.52
CA HIS A 110 8.95 45.59 -47.18
C HIS A 110 9.41 45.04 -48.56
N ALA A 111 9.79 45.96 -49.46
CA ALA A 111 10.48 45.76 -50.75
C ALA A 111 9.61 45.37 -51.97
N PRO A 112 9.94 45.83 -53.19
CA PRO A 112 8.95 46.60 -53.96
C PRO A 112 8.68 46.16 -55.42
N GLU A 113 7.77 46.92 -56.02
CA GLU A 113 7.17 46.91 -57.37
C GLU A 113 7.98 46.33 -58.55
N ARG A 114 7.27 45.58 -59.40
CA ARG A 114 7.40 45.72 -60.86
C ARG A 114 6.03 45.56 -61.52
N VAL A 115 5.66 46.53 -62.34
CA VAL A 115 4.41 46.59 -63.11
C VAL A 115 4.66 45.99 -64.50
N ASP A 116 3.67 45.28 -65.06
CA ASP A 116 3.12 45.51 -66.41
C ASP A 116 1.93 44.57 -66.69
N ASN A 117 1.07 44.96 -67.63
CA ASN A 117 -0.34 44.54 -67.76
C ASN A 117 -0.60 43.55 -68.92
N GLU A 118 -1.90 43.27 -69.13
CA GLU A 118 -2.55 42.81 -70.38
C GLU A 118 -2.41 41.31 -70.76
N LEU A 119 -3.28 40.73 -71.60
CA LEU A 119 -4.74 40.88 -71.84
C LEU A 119 -5.15 39.73 -72.78
N GLU A 120 -6.23 39.01 -72.48
CA GLU A 120 -7.10 38.18 -73.35
C GLU A 120 -6.56 37.19 -74.44
N LEU A 121 -7.41 36.17 -74.68
CA LEU A 121 -7.73 35.56 -75.98
C LEU A 121 -6.94 34.32 -76.51
N GLY A 122 -7.55 33.14 -76.33
CA GLY A 122 -8.07 32.37 -77.47
C GLY A 122 -7.29 31.18 -78.07
N THR A 123 -8.06 30.14 -78.42
CA THR A 123 -7.84 29.07 -79.43
C THR A 123 -6.77 27.99 -79.24
N ASP A 124 -7.25 26.78 -78.93
CA ASP A 124 -6.98 25.45 -79.52
C ASP A 124 -5.83 25.32 -80.57
N LEU A 125 -4.91 24.34 -80.44
CA LEU A 125 -5.05 22.92 -80.88
C LEU A 125 -3.73 22.11 -80.71
N ASP A 126 -3.85 20.78 -80.67
CA ASP A 126 -2.87 19.68 -80.93
C ASP A 126 -1.71 19.29 -79.97
N ASP A 127 -1.80 18.01 -79.54
CA ASP A 127 -0.77 16.97 -79.28
C ASP A 127 0.58 17.26 -78.58
N ALA A 128 0.79 16.65 -77.40
CA ALA A 128 1.50 15.35 -77.28
C ALA A 128 1.88 14.94 -75.81
N VAL A 129 1.51 13.71 -75.44
CA VAL A 129 2.25 12.78 -74.54
C VAL A 129 2.85 13.28 -73.20
N LEU A 130 2.23 12.95 -72.06
CA LEU A 130 2.64 11.82 -71.18
C LEU A 130 1.71 11.64 -69.95
N TYR A 131 1.39 10.38 -69.64
CA TYR A 131 0.76 9.82 -68.43
C TYR A 131 1.51 10.17 -67.11
N LYS A 132 0.96 10.17 -65.88
CA LYS A 132 -0.40 9.87 -65.31
C LYS A 132 -0.39 10.20 -63.80
N ASP A 133 -1.39 10.88 -63.22
CA ASP A 133 -1.79 10.62 -61.81
C ASP A 133 -3.22 11.09 -61.45
N LYS A 134 -3.82 10.37 -60.49
CA LYS A 134 -5.00 10.66 -59.61
C LYS A 134 -6.22 11.48 -60.09
N LYS A 135 -7.40 10.85 -59.94
CA LYS A 135 -8.57 11.29 -59.13
C LYS A 135 -9.53 10.08 -58.97
N LEU A 136 -9.97 9.72 -57.76
CA LEU A 136 -11.06 10.31 -56.96
C LEU A 136 -12.43 10.27 -57.68
N LYS A 137 -13.41 9.58 -57.07
CA LYS A 137 -14.82 10.02 -57.01
C LYS A 137 -15.68 9.14 -56.08
N ASP A 138 -16.41 9.80 -55.19
CA ASP A 138 -17.74 9.34 -54.76
C ASP A 138 -18.75 9.62 -55.89
N GLN A 139 -19.75 8.76 -56.07
CA GLN A 139 -21.18 9.07 -55.81
C GLN A 139 -22.12 7.92 -56.22
N VAL A 140 -23.38 8.04 -55.79
CA VAL A 140 -24.43 7.01 -55.66
C VAL A 140 -25.43 7.03 -56.83
N GLU A 141 -26.02 5.89 -57.19
CA GLU A 141 -27.43 5.73 -57.63
C GLU A 141 -27.82 4.21 -57.63
N VAL A 142 -28.76 3.74 -56.79
CA VAL A 142 -30.24 3.61 -56.96
C VAL A 142 -30.72 2.37 -57.74
N ALA A 143 -31.41 1.43 -57.05
CA ALA A 143 -32.52 0.59 -57.59
C ALA A 143 -33.30 -0.20 -56.51
N ILE A 144 -34.52 0.27 -56.18
CA ILE A 144 -35.82 -0.43 -56.00
C ILE A 144 -35.85 -1.94 -55.61
N GLY A 145 -36.67 -2.29 -54.59
CA GLY A 145 -37.55 -3.49 -54.65
C GLY A 145 -37.76 -4.35 -53.39
N ASP A 146 -38.94 -4.22 -52.76
CA ASP A 146 -39.72 -5.17 -51.92
C ASP A 146 -39.09 -6.29 -51.05
N GLY A 147 -39.60 -6.40 -49.81
CA GLY A 147 -40.45 -7.58 -49.48
C GLY A 147 -40.01 -8.61 -48.40
N MET A 148 -40.50 -8.41 -47.17
CA MET A 148 -41.03 -9.43 -46.22
C MET A 148 -40.16 -10.53 -45.54
N GLU A 149 -40.38 -10.59 -44.21
CA GLU A 149 -40.56 -11.76 -43.31
C GLU A 149 -39.40 -12.55 -42.62
N PHE A 150 -39.34 -12.35 -41.29
CA PHE A 150 -39.38 -13.34 -40.17
C PHE A 150 -38.37 -14.51 -40.01
N THR A 151 -37.51 -14.36 -38.98
CA THR A 151 -37.10 -15.34 -37.91
C THR A 151 -36.47 -16.72 -38.23
N ILE A 152 -35.13 -16.82 -38.08
CA ILE A 152 -34.35 -17.53 -37.00
C ILE A 152 -34.89 -18.89 -36.47
N PRO A 153 -34.08 -19.98 -36.19
CA PRO A 153 -32.66 -20.36 -36.47
C PRO A 153 -32.55 -21.72 -37.26
N GLY A 154 -31.46 -22.52 -37.38
CA GLY A 154 -30.00 -22.45 -37.09
C GLY A 154 -29.31 -23.86 -37.08
N ASP A 155 -27.97 -23.93 -37.25
CA ASP A 155 -26.96 -24.99 -36.90
C ASP A 155 -27.14 -26.51 -37.26
N ASN A 156 -26.13 -27.33 -37.66
CA ASN A 156 -24.66 -27.15 -37.84
C ASN A 156 -24.02 -28.28 -38.73
N LYS A 157 -22.72 -28.12 -39.10
CA LYS A 157 -21.66 -29.12 -39.45
C LYS A 157 -21.38 -29.70 -40.86
N TYR A 158 -20.11 -29.48 -41.26
CA TYR A 158 -19.11 -30.34 -41.95
C TYR A 158 -18.70 -30.18 -43.45
N LYS A 159 -17.36 -30.18 -43.61
CA LYS A 159 -16.49 -30.42 -44.79
C LYS A 159 -17.12 -31.24 -45.94
N LYS A 160 -17.08 -30.70 -47.17
CA LYS A 160 -16.02 -30.99 -48.19
C LYS A 160 -16.29 -30.30 -49.53
N GLY A 161 -15.21 -29.91 -50.21
CA GLY A 161 -15.11 -29.99 -51.66
C GLY A 161 -15.78 -28.90 -52.50
N LYS A 162 -14.99 -28.30 -53.39
CA LYS A 162 -15.49 -27.91 -54.70
C LYS A 162 -16.07 -29.16 -55.39
N ILE A 163 -17.24 -28.99 -56.02
CA ILE A 163 -17.87 -29.82 -57.07
C ILE A 163 -18.79 -30.99 -56.61
N LEU A 164 -20.04 -30.87 -57.09
CA LEU A 164 -21.12 -31.85 -57.36
C LEU A 164 -22.11 -32.33 -56.26
N LEU A 165 -23.33 -31.78 -56.40
CA LEU A 165 -24.68 -32.41 -56.37
C LEU A 165 -25.39 -32.78 -55.02
N ASN A 166 -26.49 -32.04 -54.78
CA ASN A 166 -27.82 -32.42 -54.23
C ASN A 166 -28.04 -33.06 -52.82
N ASN A 167 -28.87 -32.34 -52.04
CA ASN A 167 -30.12 -32.76 -51.35
C ASN A 167 -30.18 -33.35 -49.91
N ILE A 168 -30.99 -32.64 -49.08
CA ILE A 168 -32.05 -33.13 -48.14
C ILE A 168 -31.71 -33.43 -46.64
N ASN A 169 -32.18 -32.51 -45.78
CA ASN A 169 -32.91 -32.62 -44.48
C ASN A 169 -32.35 -33.28 -43.19
N ALA A 170 -32.24 -32.44 -42.13
CA ALA A 170 -33.02 -32.45 -40.86
C ALA A 170 -32.58 -33.18 -39.54
N ILE A 171 -32.70 -32.40 -38.45
CA ILE A 171 -33.16 -32.71 -37.05
C ILE A 171 -32.20 -33.28 -35.96
N THR A 172 -31.77 -32.34 -35.10
CA THR A 172 -31.84 -32.22 -33.61
C THR A 172 -31.61 -33.38 -32.59
N ASP A 173 -30.77 -33.03 -31.60
CA ASP A 173 -30.93 -33.14 -30.11
C ASP A 173 -30.51 -34.35 -29.22
N ASN A 174 -29.56 -34.01 -28.32
CA ASN A 174 -29.53 -34.16 -26.84
C ASN A 174 -29.46 -35.51 -26.07
N HIS A 175 -28.31 -35.65 -25.40
CA HIS A 175 -28.08 -35.89 -23.95
C HIS A 175 -28.42 -37.20 -23.19
N ARG A 176 -27.33 -37.71 -22.57
CA ARG A 176 -27.14 -38.18 -21.17
C ARG A 176 -27.51 -39.61 -20.71
N ASP A 177 -26.45 -40.23 -20.19
CA ASP A 177 -26.31 -40.92 -18.89
C ASP A 177 -26.74 -42.39 -18.65
N ASN A 178 -25.74 -43.09 -18.10
CA ASN A 178 -25.77 -44.05 -16.99
C ASN A 178 -25.81 -45.57 -17.21
N ARG A 179 -24.77 -46.18 -16.59
CA ARG A 179 -24.70 -47.44 -15.82
C ARG A 179 -24.57 -48.82 -16.51
N LEU A 180 -23.41 -49.43 -16.24
CA LEU A 180 -23.19 -50.75 -15.59
C LEU A 180 -24.00 -51.96 -16.10
N ASP A 181 -23.31 -53.03 -16.55
CA ASP A 181 -22.98 -54.18 -15.65
C ASP A 181 -22.09 -55.29 -16.28
N CYS A 182 -21.25 -55.87 -15.41
CA CYS A 182 -20.76 -57.26 -15.27
C CYS A 182 -20.38 -58.24 -16.42
N GLU A 183 -19.14 -58.78 -16.25
CA GLU A 183 -18.77 -60.23 -16.08
C GLU A 183 -18.28 -61.17 -17.22
N LEU A 184 -17.14 -61.82 -16.92
CA LEU A 184 -16.71 -63.23 -17.19
C LEU A 184 -16.62 -63.74 -18.67
N ASN A 185 -15.56 -64.41 -19.17
CA ASN A 185 -14.76 -65.47 -18.55
C ASN A 185 -13.56 -66.00 -19.44
N HIS A 186 -12.47 -66.43 -18.78
CA HIS A 186 -11.55 -67.59 -19.05
C HIS A 186 -10.66 -67.80 -20.32
N HIS A 187 -9.40 -68.20 -20.01
CA HIS A 187 -8.42 -69.12 -20.68
C HIS A 187 -7.59 -68.74 -21.94
N GLY A 188 -6.25 -68.96 -21.84
CA GLY A 188 -5.39 -69.39 -22.98
C GLY A 188 -3.92 -68.90 -23.02
N TYR A 189 -2.95 -69.74 -22.60
CA TYR A 189 -1.52 -69.72 -23.02
C TYR A 189 -1.37 -70.50 -24.37
N PRO A 190 -0.21 -70.61 -25.08
CA PRO A 190 1.16 -70.07 -24.84
C PRO A 190 1.97 -69.55 -26.11
N ILE A 191 3.20 -69.02 -25.88
CA ILE A 191 4.49 -69.20 -26.64
C ILE A 191 4.54 -69.02 -28.19
N GLN A 192 5.34 -68.09 -28.76
CA GLN A 192 6.76 -68.33 -29.18
C GLN A 192 7.50 -67.17 -29.92
N ASP A 193 8.82 -67.13 -29.68
CA ASP A 193 10.01 -66.55 -30.36
C ASP A 193 9.95 -66.32 -31.90
N ASP A 194 10.65 -65.31 -32.45
CA ASP A 194 12.08 -65.43 -32.88
C ASP A 194 12.64 -64.19 -33.65
N ASP A 195 13.64 -63.57 -33.03
CA ASP A 195 14.96 -63.08 -33.50
C ASP A 195 15.37 -62.83 -35.00
N THR A 196 16.33 -61.89 -35.14
CA THR A 196 17.57 -61.87 -36.01
C THR A 196 17.81 -60.95 -37.25
N ILE A 197 19.06 -60.42 -37.26
CA ILE A 197 20.01 -60.16 -38.40
C ILE A 197 19.75 -58.93 -39.31
N SER A 198 20.50 -57.82 -39.21
CA SER A 198 21.90 -57.49 -39.63
C SER A 198 22.13 -57.27 -41.14
N GLN A 199 22.72 -56.13 -41.57
CA GLN A 199 24.16 -56.05 -41.94
C GLN A 199 24.66 -54.66 -42.46
N LYS A 200 25.97 -54.47 -42.28
CA LYS A 200 26.90 -53.37 -42.62
C LYS A 200 26.94 -52.98 -44.12
N SER A 201 27.45 -51.77 -44.46
CA SER A 201 28.88 -51.58 -44.88
C SER A 201 29.20 -50.33 -45.74
N TYR A 202 30.48 -49.90 -45.69
CA TYR A 202 31.24 -48.94 -46.56
C TYR A 202 30.70 -47.49 -46.77
N GLY A 203 31.47 -46.41 -46.80
CA GLY A 203 32.92 -46.17 -46.59
C GLY A 203 33.66 -45.60 -47.81
N SER A 204 34.17 -44.34 -47.76
CA SER A 204 35.33 -43.87 -48.58
C SER A 204 35.82 -42.43 -48.24
N HIS A 205 37.09 -42.35 -47.79
CA HIS A 205 38.12 -41.30 -47.94
C HIS A 205 37.81 -39.85 -48.40
N LYS A 206 38.38 -38.87 -47.66
CA LYS A 206 39.71 -38.29 -47.98
C LYS A 206 40.35 -37.48 -46.83
N ILE A 207 41.68 -37.32 -46.90
CA ILE A 207 42.57 -36.77 -45.85
C ILE A 207 43.35 -35.57 -46.40
N ARG A 208 43.48 -34.49 -45.59
CA ARG A 208 44.59 -33.49 -45.45
C ARG A 208 44.01 -32.14 -44.98
N SER A 209 44.74 -31.26 -44.27
CA SER A 209 46.10 -31.31 -43.70
C SER A 209 46.36 -30.14 -42.75
N PHE A 210 47.13 -30.41 -41.68
CA PHE A 210 47.98 -29.49 -40.90
C PHE A 210 47.30 -28.32 -40.16
N LYS A 211 47.96 -27.65 -39.20
CA LYS A 211 48.84 -27.96 -38.05
C LYS A 211 49.34 -26.58 -37.56
N ASP A 212 49.84 -26.52 -36.33
CA ASP A 212 50.75 -25.48 -35.82
C ASP A 212 50.13 -24.14 -35.41
N GLU A 213 50.61 -23.48 -34.36
CA GLU A 213 51.22 -23.89 -33.07
C GLU A 213 51.48 -22.59 -32.30
N SER A 214 51.40 -22.62 -30.96
CA SER A 214 52.27 -21.90 -30.00
C SER A 214 51.52 -21.24 -28.83
N HIS A 215 52.16 -21.01 -27.67
CA HIS A 215 53.02 -21.90 -26.86
C HIS A 215 53.24 -21.22 -25.49
N LYS A 216 53.47 -22.03 -24.44
CA LYS A 216 53.94 -21.65 -23.08
C LYS A 216 52.88 -21.08 -22.13
N GLY A 217 52.87 -21.44 -20.85
CA GLY A 217 53.75 -22.41 -20.18
C GLY A 217 53.31 -22.72 -18.75
N SER A 218 53.74 -23.88 -18.23
CA SER A 218 53.43 -24.38 -16.89
C SER A 218 54.40 -23.86 -15.82
N VAL A 219 53.95 -23.92 -14.56
CA VAL A 219 54.78 -24.21 -13.37
C VAL A 219 53.93 -25.03 -12.39
N ASP A 220 54.45 -26.17 -11.94
CA ASP A 220 53.89 -27.01 -10.86
C ASP A 220 54.39 -26.57 -9.46
N THR A 221 53.69 -26.95 -8.38
CA THR A 221 54.15 -27.77 -7.22
C THR A 221 53.57 -27.42 -5.82
N ILE A 222 52.82 -28.37 -5.25
CA ILE A 222 53.04 -29.10 -3.95
C ILE A 222 52.99 -28.35 -2.57
N ASP A 223 52.09 -28.88 -1.72
CA ASP A 223 52.00 -29.00 -0.23
C ASP A 223 52.08 -27.81 0.76
N GLY A 224 51.21 -27.88 1.80
CA GLY A 224 51.39 -27.22 3.10
C GLY A 224 50.13 -27.03 3.95
N GLU A 225 49.89 -27.87 4.98
CA GLU A 225 48.91 -27.61 6.04
C GLU A 225 49.45 -26.61 7.10
N GLU A 226 48.60 -25.72 7.65
CA GLU A 226 48.30 -25.63 9.10
C GLU A 226 47.33 -24.47 9.47
N LYS A 227 46.81 -24.51 10.70
CA LYS A 227 45.66 -23.72 11.22
C LYS A 227 46.05 -22.42 11.94
N LYS A 228 45.22 -21.35 11.84
CA LYS A 228 44.64 -20.65 13.01
C LYS A 228 43.65 -19.51 12.72
N ASP A 229 42.55 -19.54 13.48
CA ASP A 229 41.60 -18.51 13.93
C ASP A 229 41.86 -17.02 13.57
N ALA A 230 40.85 -16.31 13.01
CA ALA A 230 39.87 -15.54 13.81
C ALA A 230 38.91 -14.61 13.01
N SER A 231 37.64 -14.59 13.45
CA SER A 231 36.62 -13.50 13.35
C SER A 231 36.09 -12.97 12.00
N LYS A 232 34.78 -13.26 11.78
CA LYS A 232 33.68 -12.39 11.27
C LYS A 232 33.83 -11.64 9.93
N GLU A 233 32.96 -11.97 8.99
CA GLU A 233 31.66 -11.27 8.78
C GLU A 233 30.71 -12.17 7.95
N GLU A 234 29.43 -12.30 8.35
CA GLU A 234 28.43 -13.07 7.60
C GLU A 234 27.82 -12.19 6.51
N LEU A 235 28.16 -12.47 5.25
CA LEU A 235 27.35 -12.12 4.09
C LEU A 235 26.38 -13.27 3.85
N GLY A 236 25.08 -12.97 3.78
CA GLY A 236 24.09 -13.93 3.29
C GLY A 236 24.30 -14.14 1.80
N LEU A 237 24.56 -15.39 1.40
CA LEU A 237 24.56 -15.80 0.01
C LEU A 237 23.18 -16.35 -0.35
N GLU A 238 22.59 -15.79 -1.39
CA GLU A 238 21.48 -16.39 -2.11
C GLU A 238 22.07 -17.51 -2.99
N GLU A 239 21.53 -18.74 -2.92
CA GLU A 239 21.95 -19.84 -3.79
C GLU A 239 21.21 -19.72 -5.13
N GLU A 240 21.91 -19.27 -6.17
CA GLU A 240 21.47 -19.40 -7.56
C GLU A 240 21.54 -20.87 -7.98
N MET A 241 20.43 -21.45 -8.46
CA MET A 241 20.47 -22.74 -9.15
C MET A 241 20.78 -22.53 -10.63
N ILE A 242 21.68 -23.38 -11.13
CA ILE A 242 22.10 -23.44 -12.53
C ILE A 242 21.19 -24.42 -13.28
N GLU A 243 20.61 -23.99 -14.39
CA GLU A 243 20.14 -24.87 -15.47
C GLU A 243 20.92 -24.51 -16.76
N GLU A 244 21.52 -25.50 -17.41
CA GLU A 244 22.21 -25.37 -18.71
C GLU A 244 21.59 -26.32 -19.75
N GLU A 245 21.85 -26.02 -21.04
CA GLU A 245 21.53 -26.80 -22.26
C GLU A 245 20.05 -26.77 -22.75
N GLU A 246 19.72 -26.65 -24.04
CA GLU A 246 20.52 -26.47 -25.28
C GLU A 246 19.66 -25.81 -26.39
N ASP A 247 20.28 -25.20 -27.40
CA ASP A 247 19.61 -24.40 -28.46
C ASP A 247 19.56 -25.16 -29.83
N GLY A 248 18.42 -25.25 -30.52
CA GLY A 248 18.32 -26.06 -31.76
C GLY A 248 17.01 -26.00 -32.59
N LYS A 249 17.03 -25.24 -33.70
CA LYS A 249 15.85 -24.73 -34.46
C LYS A 249 15.53 -25.48 -35.78
N LEU A 250 14.23 -25.66 -36.14
CA LEU A 250 13.73 -25.54 -37.54
C LEU A 250 12.18 -25.42 -37.71
N ASP A 251 11.75 -24.63 -38.70
CA ASP A 251 10.36 -24.25 -39.04
C ASP A 251 9.47 -25.30 -39.75
N VAL A 252 8.14 -25.21 -39.55
CA VAL A 252 7.10 -24.92 -40.60
C VAL A 252 5.84 -24.36 -39.91
N GLY A 253 5.28 -23.21 -40.35
CA GLY A 253 4.07 -22.61 -39.75
C GLY A 253 2.86 -22.50 -40.69
N LEU A 254 1.65 -22.31 -40.13
CA LEU A 254 0.51 -21.53 -40.70
C LEU A 254 -0.68 -21.41 -39.72
N GLY A 255 -1.25 -20.20 -39.53
CA GLY A 255 -2.68 -20.03 -39.18
C GLY A 255 -3.03 -19.29 -37.86
N LYS A 256 -3.43 -18.02 -37.99
CA LYS A 256 -4.02 -17.17 -36.93
C LYS A 256 -5.41 -17.65 -36.46
N THR A 257 -5.71 -17.47 -35.17
CA THR A 257 -7.00 -16.94 -34.67
C THR A 257 -6.80 -16.30 -33.28
N ASP A 258 -7.44 -15.16 -33.05
CA ASP A 258 -7.16 -14.27 -31.90
C ASP A 258 -7.91 -14.70 -30.61
N ILE A 259 -7.21 -14.70 -29.48
CA ILE A 259 -7.80 -14.66 -28.13
C ILE A 259 -7.01 -13.61 -27.33
N ILE A 260 -7.72 -12.67 -26.72
CA ILE A 260 -7.12 -11.54 -25.99
C ILE A 260 -6.67 -12.01 -24.61
N VAL A 261 -5.36 -12.24 -24.46
CA VAL A 261 -4.69 -12.39 -23.16
C VAL A 261 -4.12 -11.03 -22.78
N ALA A 262 -4.54 -10.49 -21.64
CA ALA A 262 -4.08 -9.20 -21.13
C ALA A 262 -3.17 -9.42 -19.91
N ALA A 263 -1.90 -9.70 -20.16
CA ALA A 263 -0.80 -9.61 -19.21
C ALA A 263 0.52 -9.63 -20.01
N ASP A 264 0.86 -8.50 -20.64
CA ASP A 264 2.22 -8.29 -21.13
C ASP A 264 3.13 -8.12 -19.91
N GLU A 265 3.69 -9.22 -19.40
CA GLU A 265 5.04 -9.17 -18.88
C GLU A 265 5.93 -8.78 -20.07
N GLU A 266 6.28 -7.50 -20.16
CA GLU A 266 7.37 -7.07 -21.04
C GLU A 266 8.64 -7.78 -20.57
N VAL A 267 8.94 -8.91 -21.20
CA VAL A 267 10.32 -9.37 -21.38
C VAL A 267 11.06 -8.18 -21.97
N VAL A 268 11.90 -7.56 -21.16
CA VAL A 268 12.73 -6.45 -21.60
C VAL A 268 13.73 -7.05 -22.59
N ASP A 269 13.42 -6.88 -23.87
CA ASP A 269 14.39 -7.05 -24.94
C ASP A 269 15.57 -6.12 -24.62
N ASP A 270 16.75 -6.71 -24.34
CA ASP A 270 18.01 -6.03 -23.97
C ASP A 270 18.53 -5.09 -25.08
N SER A 271 17.80 -4.99 -26.19
CA SER A 271 18.01 -4.10 -27.32
C SER A 271 17.52 -2.66 -27.03
N PRO A 272 18.38 -1.63 -27.12
CA PRO A 272 17.95 -0.23 -27.00
C PRO A 272 16.97 0.17 -28.12
N ALA A 273 15.66 0.27 -27.81
CA ALA A 273 14.60 0.57 -28.80
C ALA A 273 14.74 1.94 -29.49
N ASP A 274 14.53 2.03 -30.80
CA ASP A 274 14.92 3.19 -31.62
C ASP A 274 14.50 4.59 -31.14
N CYS A 275 15.37 5.58 -31.40
CA CYS A 275 15.20 6.95 -30.90
C CYS A 275 13.96 7.67 -31.47
N CYS A 276 13.46 7.26 -32.64
CA CYS A 276 12.35 7.89 -33.35
C CYS A 276 11.32 6.84 -33.81
N PRO A 277 10.01 7.18 -33.83
CA PRO A 277 9.01 6.31 -34.44
C PRO A 277 9.22 6.22 -35.95
N GLU A 278 8.95 5.04 -36.55
CA GLU A 278 9.05 4.74 -37.99
C GLU A 278 8.64 5.88 -38.96
N PRO A 279 7.48 6.56 -38.80
CA PRO A 279 7.09 7.69 -39.68
C PRO A 279 8.04 8.90 -39.65
N CYS A 280 8.94 9.00 -38.67
CA CYS A 280 9.98 10.02 -38.62
C CYS A 280 11.15 9.67 -39.58
N TYR A 281 11.62 8.42 -39.55
CA TYR A 281 12.63 7.91 -40.50
C TYR A 281 12.12 7.98 -41.95
N ALA A 282 10.84 7.66 -42.18
CA ALA A 282 10.21 7.80 -43.50
C ALA A 282 10.09 9.26 -43.99
N LYS A 283 10.06 10.24 -43.08
CA LYS A 283 9.92 11.67 -43.40
C LYS A 283 11.25 12.41 -43.50
N PHE A 284 12.29 11.87 -42.85
CA PHE A 284 13.65 12.40 -42.85
C PHE A 284 14.65 11.24 -43.05
N PRO A 285 14.91 10.82 -44.31
CA PRO A 285 15.77 9.66 -44.58
C PRO A 285 17.21 9.78 -44.06
N PHE A 286 17.70 11.00 -43.75
CA PHE A 286 19.02 11.20 -43.16
C PHE A 286 19.11 10.78 -41.67
N LEU A 287 17.96 10.60 -40.99
CA LEU A 287 17.89 10.10 -39.62
C LEU A 287 17.92 8.58 -39.56
N ALA A 288 17.59 7.88 -40.66
CA ALA A 288 17.82 6.45 -40.77
C ALA A 288 19.31 6.21 -41.02
N GLY A 289 19.97 5.52 -40.11
CA GLY A 289 21.42 5.37 -40.14
C GLY A 289 21.90 4.38 -41.20
N ASP A 290 23.10 4.64 -41.70
CA ASP A 290 23.89 3.67 -42.47
C ASP A 290 24.83 2.96 -41.48
N ASP A 291 24.58 1.66 -41.23
CA ASP A 291 25.24 0.85 -40.19
C ASP A 291 26.76 0.72 -40.39
N GLU A 292 27.22 0.88 -41.62
CA GLU A 292 28.64 0.86 -42.01
C GLU A 292 29.38 2.17 -41.63
N SER A 293 28.67 3.25 -41.28
CA SER A 293 29.34 4.53 -41.02
C SER A 293 29.94 4.63 -39.59
N PRO A 294 31.13 5.22 -39.43
CA PRO A 294 31.77 5.38 -38.12
C PRO A 294 31.00 6.33 -37.19
N PHE A 295 30.11 7.17 -37.72
CA PHE A 295 29.24 8.04 -36.91
C PHE A 295 28.13 7.23 -36.24
N TRP A 296 27.40 6.39 -36.99
CA TRP A 296 26.28 5.61 -36.46
C TRP A 296 26.75 4.53 -35.48
N GLN A 297 27.91 3.90 -35.73
CA GLN A 297 28.55 3.00 -34.76
C GLN A 297 28.97 3.73 -33.46
N GLY A 298 29.50 4.96 -33.58
CA GLY A 298 29.79 5.82 -32.43
C GLY A 298 28.55 6.21 -31.63
N TRP A 299 27.44 6.50 -32.31
CA TRP A 299 26.14 6.79 -31.72
C TRP A 299 25.56 5.57 -30.97
N GLY A 300 25.58 4.38 -31.58
CA GLY A 300 25.16 3.13 -30.93
C GLY A 300 25.99 2.80 -29.68
N MET A 301 27.31 2.94 -29.75
CA MET A 301 28.21 2.74 -28.60
C MET A 301 27.99 3.78 -27.49
N LEU A 302 27.76 5.05 -27.83
CA LEU A 302 27.39 6.09 -26.87
C LEU A 302 26.07 5.74 -26.18
N ARG A 303 25.08 5.30 -26.96
CA ARG A 303 23.75 4.93 -26.47
C ARG A 303 23.80 3.74 -25.51
N LEU A 304 24.50 2.67 -25.87
CA LEU A 304 24.70 1.49 -25.01
C LEU A 304 25.39 1.86 -23.68
N LYS A 305 26.42 2.70 -23.72
CA LYS A 305 27.09 3.22 -22.51
C LYS A 305 26.17 4.09 -21.65
N THR A 306 25.29 4.86 -22.29
CA THR A 306 24.34 5.76 -21.59
C THR A 306 23.19 4.97 -20.95
N PHE A 307 22.76 3.87 -21.59
CA PHE A 307 21.79 2.93 -21.03
C PHE A 307 22.37 2.23 -19.79
N LYS A 308 23.55 1.62 -19.91
CA LYS A 308 24.30 1.01 -18.78
C LYS A 308 24.63 2.00 -17.65
N LEU A 309 24.70 3.29 -17.93
CA LEU A 309 24.85 4.33 -16.89
C LEU A 309 23.55 4.55 -16.10
N ILE A 310 22.38 4.49 -16.75
CA ILE A 310 21.09 4.70 -16.11
C ILE A 310 20.69 3.52 -15.21
N GLU A 311 21.00 2.29 -15.64
CA GLU A 311 20.71 1.07 -14.87
C GLU A 311 21.66 0.87 -13.67
N ASN A 312 22.79 1.57 -13.64
CA ASN A 312 23.75 1.44 -12.56
C ASN A 312 23.15 1.97 -11.24
N THR A 313 23.02 1.09 -10.24
CA THR A 313 22.50 1.39 -8.91
C THR A 313 23.16 2.61 -8.27
N TYR A 314 24.46 2.83 -8.48
CA TYR A 314 25.16 4.03 -7.96
C TYR A 314 24.67 5.32 -8.61
N PHE A 315 24.36 5.31 -9.91
CA PHE A 315 23.79 6.47 -10.60
C PHE A 315 22.34 6.72 -10.14
N GLU A 316 21.55 5.67 -9.95
CA GLU A 316 20.21 5.78 -9.38
C GLU A 316 20.25 6.36 -7.95
N THR A 317 21.07 5.81 -7.05
CA THR A 317 21.23 6.33 -5.68
C THR A 317 21.74 7.77 -5.67
N ALA A 318 22.67 8.13 -6.57
CA ALA A 318 23.13 9.50 -6.73
C ALA A 318 22.00 10.46 -7.15
N VAL A 319 21.13 10.07 -8.09
CA VAL A 319 19.99 10.90 -8.48
C VAL A 319 18.94 11.00 -7.35
N ILE A 320 18.65 9.90 -6.64
CA ILE A 320 17.71 9.92 -5.50
C ILE A 320 18.21 10.87 -4.40
N THR A 321 19.49 10.77 -4.02
CA THR A 321 20.08 11.66 -3.01
C THR A 321 20.07 13.13 -3.45
N MET A 322 20.29 13.43 -4.74
CA MET A 322 20.17 14.79 -5.29
C MET A 322 18.72 15.30 -5.29
N ILE A 323 17.72 14.45 -5.57
CA ILE A 323 16.29 14.81 -5.48
C ILE A 323 15.92 15.14 -4.03
N LEU A 324 16.36 14.32 -3.07
CA LEU A 324 16.11 14.55 -1.63
C LEU A 324 16.78 15.84 -1.14
N LEU A 325 18.05 16.08 -1.51
CA LEU A 325 18.79 17.28 -1.10
C LEU A 325 18.22 18.55 -1.77
N SER A 326 17.83 18.47 -3.04
CA SER A 326 17.10 19.56 -3.72
C SER A 326 15.72 19.82 -3.12
N SER A 327 15.06 18.82 -2.55
CA SER A 327 13.76 18.98 -1.89
C SER A 327 13.93 19.60 -0.50
N LEU A 328 14.90 19.13 0.27
CA LEU A 328 15.23 19.68 1.59
C LEU A 328 15.67 21.15 1.52
N ALA A 329 16.33 21.56 0.44
CA ALA A 329 16.67 22.98 0.21
C ALA A 329 15.43 23.90 0.17
N LEU A 330 14.28 23.42 -0.33
CA LEU A 330 13.03 24.20 -0.35
C LEU A 330 12.44 24.39 1.06
N ALA A 331 12.65 23.43 1.96
CA ALA A 331 12.20 23.52 3.36
C ALA A 331 12.98 24.59 4.17
N LEU A 332 14.07 25.13 3.62
CA LEU A 332 14.86 26.22 4.20
C LEU A 332 14.47 27.61 3.66
N GLU A 333 13.53 27.71 2.70
CA GLU A 333 12.95 28.98 2.25
C GLU A 333 11.86 29.45 3.25
N ASP A 334 12.26 29.85 4.47
CA ASP A 334 11.37 30.31 5.56
C ASP A 334 11.27 31.84 5.69
N VAL A 335 10.40 32.33 6.60
CA VAL A 335 10.23 33.77 6.88
C VAL A 335 11.52 34.47 7.33
N ASN A 336 12.47 33.72 7.87
CA ASN A 336 13.74 34.24 8.39
C ASN A 336 14.84 34.31 7.32
N LEU A 337 14.60 33.81 6.10
CA LEU A 337 15.56 33.82 5.01
C LEU A 337 16.17 35.21 4.72
N PRO A 338 15.41 36.34 4.70
CA PRO A 338 15.98 37.66 4.49
C PRO A 338 16.96 38.12 5.59
N HIS A 339 16.86 37.55 6.80
CA HIS A 339 17.79 37.80 7.89
C HIS A 339 19.07 36.94 7.81
N ARG A 340 19.14 35.99 6.87
CA ARG A 340 20.23 35.02 6.70
C ARG A 340 20.84 35.12 5.30
N PRO A 341 21.55 36.22 4.94
CA PRO A 341 22.02 36.46 3.57
C PRO A 341 22.91 35.34 3.02
N ILE A 342 23.80 34.77 3.85
CA ILE A 342 24.66 33.63 3.46
C ILE A 342 23.83 32.41 3.04
N LEU A 343 22.72 32.13 3.74
CA LEU A 343 21.84 31.01 3.43
C LEU A 343 21.08 31.28 2.12
N GLN A 344 20.60 32.50 1.93
CA GLN A 344 19.93 32.94 0.71
C GLN A 344 20.83 32.79 -0.53
N ASP A 345 22.10 33.22 -0.44
CA ASP A 345 23.08 33.07 -1.52
C ASP A 345 23.34 31.58 -1.83
N ILE A 346 23.54 30.74 -0.80
CA ILE A 346 23.73 29.29 -0.97
C ILE A 346 22.54 28.67 -1.70
N LEU A 347 21.30 28.89 -1.22
CA LEU A 347 20.09 28.34 -1.84
C LEU A 347 19.95 28.76 -3.32
N TYR A 348 20.26 30.02 -3.63
CA TYR A 348 20.22 30.55 -4.99
C TYR A 348 21.21 29.87 -5.94
N TYR A 349 22.44 29.58 -5.49
CA TYR A 349 23.39 28.79 -6.29
C TYR A 349 22.99 27.31 -6.36
N MET A 350 22.48 26.72 -5.28
CA MET A 350 22.05 25.31 -5.26
C MET A 350 20.89 25.05 -6.23
N ASP A 351 19.85 25.90 -6.28
CA ASP A 351 18.71 25.71 -7.19
C ASP A 351 19.14 25.71 -8.67
N ARG A 352 20.13 26.54 -9.01
CA ARG A 352 20.74 26.58 -10.34
C ARG A 352 21.54 25.33 -10.67
N ILE A 353 22.37 24.87 -9.73
CA ILE A 353 23.16 23.64 -9.89
C ILE A 353 22.23 22.43 -10.08
N PHE A 354 21.19 22.29 -9.26
CA PHE A 354 20.19 21.23 -9.42
C PHE A 354 19.44 21.30 -10.75
N THR A 355 19.04 22.50 -11.19
CA THR A 355 18.36 22.68 -12.48
C THR A 355 19.25 22.22 -13.65
N VAL A 356 20.55 22.51 -13.61
CA VAL A 356 21.51 22.03 -14.63
C VAL A 356 21.71 20.51 -14.54
N ILE A 357 21.88 19.95 -13.34
CA ILE A 357 22.04 18.50 -13.14
C ILE A 357 20.83 17.73 -13.69
N PHE A 358 19.60 18.15 -13.34
CA PHE A 358 18.39 17.48 -13.80
C PHE A 358 18.09 17.69 -15.29
N PHE A 359 18.54 18.80 -15.88
CA PHE A 359 18.52 18.97 -17.34
C PHE A 359 19.47 17.99 -18.04
N ILE A 360 20.67 17.77 -17.48
CA ILE A 360 21.62 16.77 -18.00
C ILE A 360 21.06 15.34 -17.81
N GLU A 361 20.45 15.02 -16.66
CA GLU A 361 19.75 13.75 -16.42
C GLU A 361 18.66 13.48 -17.48
N MET A 362 17.87 14.50 -17.82
CA MET A 362 16.84 14.41 -18.87
C MET A 362 17.44 14.11 -20.25
N LEU A 363 18.54 14.76 -20.62
CA LEU A 363 19.25 14.50 -21.88
C LEU A 363 19.83 13.07 -21.93
N ILE A 364 20.42 12.60 -20.82
CA ILE A 364 20.91 11.23 -20.65
C ILE A 364 19.75 10.22 -20.85
N LYS A 365 18.59 10.47 -20.24
CA LYS A 365 17.37 9.65 -20.43
C LYS A 365 16.87 9.64 -21.87
N TRP A 366 16.87 10.78 -22.58
CA TRP A 366 16.49 10.84 -24.00
C TRP A 366 17.43 10.03 -24.91
N LEU A 367 18.74 10.08 -24.66
CA LEU A 367 19.73 9.34 -25.43
C LEU A 367 19.62 7.82 -25.22
N ALA A 368 19.39 7.36 -23.98
CA ALA A 368 19.25 5.95 -23.68
C ALA A 368 17.91 5.37 -24.13
N LEU A 369 16.80 5.93 -23.64
CA LEU A 369 15.44 5.38 -23.82
C LEU A 369 14.82 5.70 -25.18
N GLY A 370 15.30 6.75 -25.87
CA GLY A 370 14.67 7.28 -27.08
C GLY A 370 13.42 8.12 -26.78
N PHE A 371 13.00 8.95 -27.74
CA PHE A 371 11.87 9.87 -27.54
C PHE A 371 10.55 9.13 -27.35
N GLN A 372 10.35 7.99 -28.02
CA GLN A 372 9.09 7.24 -27.96
C GLN A 372 8.85 6.64 -26.57
N LYS A 373 9.75 5.77 -26.06
CA LYS A 373 9.61 5.18 -24.72
C LYS A 373 9.64 6.22 -23.59
N TYR A 374 10.35 7.34 -23.77
CA TYR A 374 10.36 8.43 -22.79
C TYR A 374 9.00 9.14 -22.67
N PHE A 375 8.33 9.45 -23.78
CA PHE A 375 7.06 10.19 -23.75
C PHE A 375 5.80 9.31 -23.56
N THR A 376 5.91 7.98 -23.68
CA THR A 376 4.82 7.06 -23.27
C THR A 376 4.81 6.80 -21.75
N ASN A 377 5.96 6.87 -21.07
CA ASN A 377 6.05 6.61 -19.64
C ASN A 377 5.60 7.81 -18.80
N ALA A 378 4.52 7.65 -18.03
CA ALA A 378 3.95 8.70 -17.18
C ALA A 378 4.94 9.29 -16.15
N TRP A 379 5.87 8.49 -15.62
CA TRP A 379 6.89 8.95 -14.67
C TRP A 379 7.99 9.78 -15.34
N CYS A 380 8.33 9.46 -16.59
CA CYS A 380 9.21 10.31 -17.40
C CYS A 380 8.53 11.63 -17.77
N TRP A 381 7.19 11.62 -17.97
CA TRP A 381 6.39 12.83 -18.19
C TRP A 381 6.33 13.75 -16.96
N LEU A 382 6.20 13.16 -15.76
CA LEU A 382 6.30 13.84 -14.46
C LEU A 382 7.66 14.55 -14.34
N ASP A 383 8.77 13.82 -14.54
CA ASP A 383 10.14 14.36 -14.55
C ASP A 383 10.30 15.51 -15.55
N PHE A 384 9.81 15.33 -16.79
CA PHE A 384 9.89 16.30 -17.87
C PHE A 384 9.24 17.65 -17.50
N ILE A 385 8.03 17.64 -16.95
CA ILE A 385 7.34 18.88 -16.53
C ILE A 385 8.19 19.63 -15.49
N ILE A 386 8.70 18.94 -14.47
CA ILE A 386 9.42 19.57 -13.35
C ILE A 386 10.75 20.18 -13.82
N VAL A 387 11.46 19.50 -14.74
CA VAL A 387 12.66 20.05 -15.38
C VAL A 387 12.30 21.26 -16.25
N MET A 388 11.23 21.20 -17.05
CA MET A 388 10.83 22.31 -17.91
C MET A 388 10.37 23.56 -17.13
N VAL A 389 9.60 23.41 -16.05
CA VAL A 389 9.24 24.53 -15.17
C VAL A 389 10.49 25.16 -14.54
N SER A 390 11.47 24.36 -14.13
CA SER A 390 12.74 24.86 -13.58
C SER A 390 13.57 25.59 -14.66
N LEU A 391 13.63 25.05 -15.88
CA LEU A 391 14.34 25.64 -17.01
C LEU A 391 13.73 26.97 -17.46
N ILE A 392 12.39 27.07 -17.53
CA ILE A 392 11.69 28.32 -17.85
C ILE A 392 12.02 29.42 -16.83
N ASN A 393 11.99 29.09 -15.54
CA ASN A 393 12.37 30.02 -14.47
C ASN A 393 13.84 30.46 -14.58
N PHE A 394 14.76 29.54 -14.93
CA PHE A 394 16.17 29.83 -15.14
C PHE A 394 16.40 30.78 -16.33
N VAL A 395 15.79 30.49 -17.48
CA VAL A 395 15.89 31.35 -18.69
C VAL A 395 15.26 32.72 -18.45
N ALA A 396 14.10 32.79 -17.77
CA ALA A 396 13.48 34.07 -17.41
C ALA A 396 14.35 34.91 -16.48
N ALA A 397 15.10 34.28 -15.57
CA ALA A 397 16.07 34.98 -14.72
C ALA A 397 17.29 35.51 -15.51
N LEU A 398 17.81 34.74 -16.49
CA LEU A 398 18.88 35.21 -17.38
C LEU A 398 18.45 36.38 -18.27
N CYS A 399 17.21 36.38 -18.75
CA CYS A 399 16.67 37.44 -19.61
C CYS A 399 16.22 38.70 -18.83
N GLY A 400 16.45 38.77 -17.51
CA GLY A 400 16.01 39.89 -16.66
C GLY A 400 14.50 39.97 -16.41
N ALA A 401 13.71 39.02 -16.93
CA ALA A 401 12.24 38.98 -16.81
C ALA A 401 11.73 38.47 -15.44
N GLY A 402 12.64 38.21 -14.49
CA GLY A 402 12.36 37.54 -13.21
C GLY A 402 11.45 38.28 -12.22
N GLY A 403 10.96 39.48 -12.56
CA GLY A 403 10.03 40.28 -11.74
C GLY A 403 8.54 40.11 -12.09
N ILE A 404 8.20 39.45 -13.20
CA ILE A 404 6.79 39.31 -13.63
C ILE A 404 6.05 38.34 -12.69
N GLN A 405 4.85 38.72 -12.23
CA GLN A 405 4.06 38.00 -11.23
C GLN A 405 3.74 36.54 -11.62
N ALA A 406 3.59 36.24 -12.91
CA ALA A 406 3.42 34.87 -13.42
C ALA A 406 4.65 33.97 -13.22
N PHE A 407 5.87 34.53 -13.19
CA PHE A 407 7.07 33.76 -12.82
C PHE A 407 7.17 33.57 -11.30
N LYS A 408 6.54 34.44 -10.48
CA LYS A 408 6.44 34.22 -9.02
C LYS A 408 5.60 32.98 -8.72
N THR A 409 4.47 32.77 -9.40
CA THR A 409 3.66 31.54 -9.27
C THR A 409 4.33 30.30 -9.86
N MET A 410 5.09 30.42 -10.96
CA MET A 410 5.90 29.28 -11.47
C MET A 410 7.04 28.86 -10.54
N ARG A 411 7.50 29.70 -9.61
CA ARG A 411 8.49 29.30 -8.59
C ARG A 411 7.89 28.44 -7.47
N THR A 412 6.59 28.56 -7.19
CA THR A 412 5.92 27.77 -6.14
C THR A 412 5.75 26.30 -6.59
N LEU A 413 5.60 26.07 -7.90
CA LEU A 413 5.60 24.73 -8.51
C LEU A 413 6.89 23.92 -8.27
N ARG A 414 7.99 24.54 -7.80
CA ARG A 414 9.17 23.80 -7.31
C ARG A 414 8.83 22.86 -6.15
N ALA A 415 7.75 23.13 -5.40
CA ALA A 415 7.19 22.25 -4.38
C ALA A 415 6.80 20.85 -4.90
N LEU A 416 6.65 20.67 -6.22
CA LEU A 416 6.36 19.36 -6.85
C LEU A 416 7.60 18.47 -7.02
N ARG A 417 8.83 18.99 -6.85
CA ARG A 417 10.09 18.21 -6.96
C ARG A 417 10.14 16.91 -6.13
N PRO A 418 9.59 16.82 -4.90
CA PRO A 418 9.55 15.58 -4.13
C PRO A 418 8.79 14.45 -4.84
N LEU A 419 7.81 14.74 -5.71
CA LEU A 419 7.07 13.73 -6.47
C LEU A 419 7.99 12.85 -7.33
N ARG A 420 9.16 13.36 -7.73
CA ARG A 420 10.17 12.62 -8.48
C ARG A 420 10.69 11.40 -7.70
N ALA A 421 10.75 11.48 -6.36
CA ALA A 421 11.15 10.35 -5.52
C ALA A 421 10.15 9.17 -5.59
N MET A 422 8.85 9.44 -5.79
CA MET A 422 7.82 8.40 -5.97
C MET A 422 8.08 7.51 -7.18
N SER A 423 8.67 8.06 -8.25
CA SER A 423 9.02 7.28 -9.44
C SER A 423 10.10 6.22 -9.17
N ARG A 424 10.95 6.41 -8.15
CA ARG A 424 12.12 5.55 -7.88
C ARG A 424 11.94 4.65 -6.64
N MET A 425 11.16 5.07 -5.63
CA MET A 425 10.88 4.23 -4.47
C MET A 425 9.82 3.17 -4.79
N GLN A 426 10.23 1.92 -4.99
CA GLN A 426 9.35 0.81 -5.38
C GLN A 426 8.10 0.67 -4.49
N GLY A 427 8.26 0.65 -3.16
CA GLY A 427 7.15 0.53 -2.22
C GLY A 427 6.13 1.69 -2.32
N MET A 428 6.60 2.92 -2.54
CA MET A 428 5.71 4.07 -2.76
C MET A 428 5.03 4.02 -4.13
N ARG A 429 5.71 3.52 -5.17
CA ARG A 429 5.12 3.30 -6.50
C ARG A 429 3.93 2.33 -6.44
N VAL A 430 4.04 1.23 -5.69
CA VAL A 430 2.95 0.27 -5.50
C VAL A 430 1.72 0.95 -4.86
N VAL A 431 1.91 1.70 -3.77
CA VAL A 431 0.81 2.42 -3.10
C VAL A 431 0.17 3.48 -4.02
N VAL A 432 0.98 4.25 -4.76
CA VAL A 432 0.44 5.26 -5.69
C VAL A 432 -0.32 4.61 -6.85
N ASN A 433 0.17 3.51 -7.41
CA ASN A 433 -0.55 2.76 -8.45
C ASN A 433 -1.89 2.22 -7.93
N ALA A 434 -1.91 1.68 -6.71
CA ALA A 434 -3.13 1.20 -6.06
C ALA A 434 -4.18 2.32 -5.87
N LEU A 435 -3.73 3.49 -5.41
CA LEU A 435 -4.60 4.68 -5.28
C LEU A 435 -5.12 5.14 -6.64
N VAL A 436 -4.27 5.23 -7.67
CA VAL A 436 -4.67 5.67 -9.01
C VAL A 436 -5.69 4.73 -9.65
N GLN A 437 -5.58 3.42 -9.42
CA GLN A 437 -6.58 2.44 -9.86
C GLN A 437 -7.92 2.57 -9.12
N ALA A 438 -7.93 3.09 -7.88
CA ALA A 438 -9.15 3.35 -7.11
C ALA A 438 -9.86 4.66 -7.50
N ILE A 439 -9.14 5.66 -8.03
CA ILE A 439 -9.69 7.00 -8.38
C ILE A 439 -10.99 6.95 -9.19
N PRO A 440 -11.14 6.13 -10.26
CA PRO A 440 -12.38 6.09 -11.05
C PRO A 440 -13.61 5.68 -10.22
N SER A 441 -13.46 4.65 -9.38
CA SER A 441 -14.51 4.16 -8.50
C SER A 441 -14.87 5.20 -7.42
N ILE A 442 -13.85 5.83 -6.83
CA ILE A 442 -13.99 6.92 -5.86
C ILE A 442 -14.70 8.14 -6.47
N PHE A 443 -14.37 8.51 -7.72
CA PHE A 443 -15.01 9.63 -8.41
C PHE A 443 -16.50 9.39 -8.67
N ASN A 444 -16.89 8.14 -8.99
CA ASN A 444 -18.30 7.78 -9.11
C ASN A 444 -19.06 7.95 -7.79
N VAL A 445 -18.48 7.51 -6.66
CA VAL A 445 -19.07 7.74 -5.33
C VAL A 445 -19.14 9.23 -5.00
N LEU A 446 -18.06 9.99 -5.22
CA LEU A 446 -18.02 11.43 -4.99
C LEU A 446 -19.12 12.16 -5.77
N LEU A 447 -19.37 11.77 -7.03
CA LEU A 447 -20.44 12.33 -7.84
C LEU A 447 -21.84 12.06 -7.24
N VAL A 448 -22.09 10.85 -6.75
CA VAL A 448 -23.35 10.50 -6.05
C VAL A 448 -23.49 11.33 -4.76
N CYS A 449 -22.43 11.45 -3.96
CA CYS A 449 -22.41 12.27 -2.75
C CYS A 449 -22.66 13.75 -3.05
N LEU A 450 -22.03 14.31 -4.09
CA LEU A 450 -22.22 15.71 -4.50
C LEU A 450 -23.65 15.99 -4.96
N ILE A 451 -24.30 15.06 -5.69
CA ILE A 451 -25.72 15.17 -6.07
C ILE A 451 -26.61 15.12 -4.83
N PHE A 452 -26.34 14.23 -3.88
CA PHE A 452 -27.12 14.14 -2.65
C PHE A 452 -26.98 15.41 -1.79
N TRP A 453 -25.74 15.92 -1.65
CA TRP A 453 -25.45 17.17 -0.96
C TRP A 453 -26.04 18.40 -1.66
N LEU A 454 -26.23 18.37 -3.00
CA LEU A 454 -26.89 19.45 -3.73
C LEU A 454 -28.32 19.69 -3.24
N ILE A 455 -29.06 18.62 -2.94
CA ILE A 455 -30.45 18.70 -2.44
C ILE A 455 -30.47 19.45 -1.10
N PHE A 456 -29.59 19.09 -0.18
CA PHE A 456 -29.44 19.78 1.10
C PHE A 456 -28.91 21.20 0.93
N ALA A 457 -27.96 21.44 0.04
CA ALA A 457 -27.42 22.78 -0.20
C ALA A 457 -28.50 23.74 -0.72
N ILE A 458 -29.32 23.31 -1.68
CA ILE A 458 -30.46 24.09 -2.19
C ILE A 458 -31.48 24.32 -1.07
N MET A 459 -31.83 23.29 -0.30
CA MET A 459 -32.75 23.43 0.84
C MET A 459 -32.23 24.41 1.90
N GLY A 460 -30.95 24.33 2.27
CA GLY A 460 -30.29 25.24 3.21
C GLY A 460 -30.28 26.68 2.72
N VAL A 461 -30.00 26.92 1.43
CA VAL A 461 -30.11 28.26 0.81
C VAL A 461 -31.54 28.82 0.95
N GLN A 462 -32.58 28.02 0.66
CA GLN A 462 -33.97 28.47 0.80
C GLN A 462 -34.38 28.74 2.27
N LEU A 463 -33.78 28.06 3.23
CA LEU A 463 -34.08 28.24 4.66
C LEU A 463 -33.31 29.40 5.30
N PHE A 464 -32.06 29.63 4.92
CA PHE A 464 -31.09 30.41 5.70
C PHE A 464 -30.43 31.59 4.97
N ALA A 465 -30.53 31.70 3.64
CA ALA A 465 -29.89 32.79 2.89
C ALA A 465 -30.29 34.19 3.39
N GLY A 466 -29.31 35.06 3.60
CA GLY A 466 -29.49 36.43 4.09
C GLY A 466 -29.89 36.56 5.56
N LYS A 467 -29.96 35.46 6.33
CA LYS A 467 -30.40 35.47 7.74
C LYS A 467 -29.27 35.32 8.77
N TYR A 468 -28.05 35.08 8.33
CA TYR A 468 -26.87 34.88 9.19
C TYR A 468 -26.16 36.19 9.57
N PHE A 469 -26.74 37.32 9.18
CA PHE A 469 -26.21 38.64 9.55
C PHE A 469 -26.55 39.01 10.99
N LYS A 470 -25.62 39.70 11.65
CA LYS A 470 -25.76 40.19 13.03
C LYS A 470 -25.10 41.55 13.22
N CYS A 471 -25.71 42.39 14.03
CA CYS A 471 -25.10 43.62 14.50
C CYS A 471 -24.04 43.30 15.57
N VAL A 472 -22.82 43.79 15.37
CA VAL A 472 -21.70 43.64 16.30
C VAL A 472 -21.11 44.99 16.71
N ASP A 473 -20.68 45.05 17.96
CA ASP A 473 -19.93 46.18 18.53
C ASP A 473 -18.49 46.25 17.98
N LEU A 474 -17.76 47.33 18.28
CA LEU A 474 -16.34 47.53 17.96
C LEU A 474 -15.42 46.40 18.49
N ASN A 475 -15.89 45.60 19.45
CA ASN A 475 -15.20 44.42 19.99
C ASN A 475 -15.64 43.10 19.32
N HIS A 476 -16.34 43.15 18.18
CA HIS A 476 -16.97 42.01 17.47
C HIS A 476 -17.94 41.17 18.31
N THR A 477 -18.47 41.71 19.41
CA THR A 477 -19.49 41.05 20.23
C THR A 477 -20.88 41.28 19.67
N THR A 478 -21.68 40.22 19.52
CA THR A 478 -23.07 40.27 19.04
C THR A 478 -23.98 41.02 20.02
N LEU A 479 -24.64 42.07 19.56
CA LEU A 479 -25.52 42.90 20.40
C LEU A 479 -26.90 42.25 20.62
N SER A 480 -27.51 42.52 21.78
CA SER A 480 -28.85 41.98 22.10
C SER A 480 -29.94 42.63 21.25
N HIS A 481 -30.91 41.82 20.81
CA HIS A 481 -32.10 42.26 20.07
C HIS A 481 -32.95 43.31 20.81
N GLU A 482 -32.83 43.39 22.15
CA GLU A 482 -33.51 44.39 22.98
C GLU A 482 -32.95 45.80 22.80
N ILE A 483 -31.68 45.90 22.41
CA ILE A 483 -30.97 47.18 22.16
C ILE A 483 -31.09 47.52 20.67
N ILE A 484 -30.90 46.53 19.79
CA ILE A 484 -30.90 46.71 18.33
C ILE A 484 -31.79 45.65 17.71
N SER A 485 -32.98 46.05 17.24
CA SER A 485 -33.93 45.14 16.59
C SER A 485 -33.51 44.74 15.17
N ASP A 486 -32.94 45.70 14.41
CA ASP A 486 -32.86 45.64 12.95
C ASP A 486 -31.55 46.25 12.41
N ARG A 487 -31.19 45.87 11.18
CA ARG A 487 -30.05 46.45 10.44
C ARG A 487 -30.06 47.99 10.41
N ASN A 488 -31.23 48.60 10.27
CA ASN A 488 -31.33 50.06 10.23
C ASN A 488 -30.97 50.69 11.59
N ALA A 489 -31.37 50.08 12.71
CA ALA A 489 -30.99 50.53 14.04
C ALA A 489 -29.48 50.34 14.29
N CYS A 490 -28.91 49.21 13.81
CA CYS A 490 -27.47 48.96 13.87
C CYS A 490 -26.65 50.09 13.23
N ILE A 491 -27.03 50.47 12.00
CA ILE A 491 -26.32 51.51 11.23
C ILE A 491 -26.57 52.92 11.83
N LEU A 492 -27.76 53.20 12.38
CA LEU A 492 -28.07 54.47 13.04
C LEU A 492 -27.21 54.73 14.28
N GLU A 493 -26.96 53.68 15.08
CA GLU A 493 -26.09 53.73 16.26
C GLU A 493 -24.59 53.55 15.92
N ASN A 494 -24.23 53.60 14.62
CA ASN A 494 -22.86 53.50 14.12
C ASN A 494 -22.12 52.19 14.45
N TYR A 495 -22.88 51.09 14.60
CA TYR A 495 -22.34 49.73 14.73
C TYR A 495 -22.20 49.04 13.37
N THR A 496 -21.51 47.90 13.35
CA THR A 496 -21.26 47.15 12.11
C THR A 496 -22.24 45.99 11.95
N TRP A 497 -22.75 45.81 10.72
CA TRP A 497 -23.70 44.75 10.36
C TRP A 497 -22.97 43.68 9.55
N GLU A 498 -22.38 42.72 10.26
CA GLU A 498 -21.49 41.69 9.72
C GLU A 498 -22.30 40.43 9.33
N ASN A 499 -21.78 39.64 8.38
CA ASN A 499 -22.32 38.33 8.01
C ASN A 499 -21.42 37.23 8.57
N SER A 500 -21.97 36.11 9.04
CA SER A 500 -21.11 34.97 9.39
C SER A 500 -20.28 34.50 8.18
N PRO A 501 -18.97 34.20 8.36
CA PRO A 501 -18.08 33.84 7.26
C PRO A 501 -18.47 32.53 6.58
N MET A 502 -19.10 31.62 7.34
CA MET A 502 -19.74 30.40 6.86
C MET A 502 -21.26 30.60 6.87
N ASN A 503 -21.87 30.65 5.67
CA ASN A 503 -23.29 30.96 5.50
C ASN A 503 -23.91 30.20 4.31
N PHE A 504 -25.23 30.31 4.18
CA PHE A 504 -26.02 29.66 3.13
C PHE A 504 -26.49 30.64 2.04
N ASP A 505 -25.77 31.73 1.78
CA ASP A 505 -26.23 32.77 0.83
C ASP A 505 -26.24 32.28 -0.62
N HIS A 506 -25.37 31.32 -0.98
CA HIS A 506 -25.37 30.65 -2.27
C HIS A 506 -24.88 29.21 -2.16
N VAL A 507 -25.24 28.38 -3.15
CA VAL A 507 -24.99 26.92 -3.16
C VAL A 507 -23.52 26.57 -2.91
N GLY A 508 -22.56 27.34 -3.46
CA GLY A 508 -21.12 27.12 -3.23
C GLY A 508 -20.68 27.30 -1.77
N LYS A 509 -21.16 28.33 -1.06
CA LYS A 509 -20.90 28.50 0.38
C LYS A 509 -21.68 27.47 1.21
N ALA A 510 -22.91 27.14 0.80
CA ALA A 510 -23.69 26.06 1.42
C ALA A 510 -22.97 24.69 1.35
N TYR A 511 -22.29 24.35 0.25
CA TYR A 511 -21.45 23.15 0.16
C TYR A 511 -20.31 23.16 1.18
N LEU A 512 -19.65 24.30 1.40
CA LEU A 512 -18.57 24.44 2.38
C LEU A 512 -19.11 24.29 3.82
N CYS A 513 -20.28 24.88 4.12
CA CYS A 513 -20.98 24.68 5.39
C CYS A 513 -21.38 23.21 5.61
N LEU A 514 -21.94 22.55 4.59
CA LEU A 514 -22.30 21.14 4.68
C LEU A 514 -21.07 20.23 4.83
N PHE A 515 -19.93 20.59 4.24
CA PHE A 515 -18.67 19.88 4.43
C PHE A 515 -18.11 20.03 5.87
N GLN A 516 -18.24 21.22 6.48
CA GLN A 516 -17.96 21.43 7.90
C GLN A 516 -18.88 20.58 8.81
N VAL A 517 -20.18 20.55 8.53
CA VAL A 517 -21.13 19.69 9.26
C VAL A 517 -20.83 18.21 9.05
N ALA A 518 -20.47 17.77 7.85
CA ALA A 518 -20.19 16.36 7.55
C ALA A 518 -18.90 15.84 8.20
N THR A 519 -17.90 16.72 8.40
CA THR A 519 -16.63 16.42 9.07
C THR A 519 -16.68 16.63 10.59
N PHE A 520 -17.79 17.14 11.14
CA PHE A 520 -17.94 17.49 12.56
C PHE A 520 -16.88 18.51 13.03
N LYS A 521 -16.66 19.59 12.27
CA LYS A 521 -15.70 20.68 12.57
C LYS A 521 -16.33 22.02 12.18
N GLY A 522 -16.26 23.05 13.01
CA GLY A 522 -16.97 24.33 12.81
C GLY A 522 -18.52 24.27 12.86
N TRP A 523 -19.09 23.06 12.83
CA TRP A 523 -20.53 22.81 12.67
C TRP A 523 -21.43 23.44 13.74
N ILE A 524 -20.92 23.60 14.97
CA ILE A 524 -21.65 24.20 16.09
C ILE A 524 -21.98 25.67 15.80
N GLN A 525 -21.05 26.45 15.24
CA GLN A 525 -21.29 27.85 14.92
C GLN A 525 -22.34 28.01 13.82
N ILE A 526 -22.24 27.21 12.76
CA ILE A 526 -23.22 27.15 11.66
C ILE A 526 -24.62 26.82 12.18
N MET A 527 -24.70 25.89 13.14
CA MET A 527 -25.94 25.43 13.75
C MET A 527 -26.54 26.46 14.72
N ASN A 528 -25.71 27.18 15.49
CA ASN A 528 -26.13 28.28 16.34
C ASN A 528 -26.69 29.44 15.51
N ASP A 529 -25.99 29.87 14.46
CA ASP A 529 -26.50 30.91 13.55
C ASP A 529 -27.83 30.47 12.88
N ALA A 530 -28.03 29.17 12.61
CA ALA A 530 -29.29 28.64 12.07
C ALA A 530 -30.48 28.70 13.04
N ILE A 531 -30.30 28.28 14.30
CA ILE A 531 -31.38 28.26 15.30
C ILE A 531 -31.73 29.64 15.83
N ASP A 532 -30.80 30.59 15.75
CA ASP A 532 -30.98 31.99 16.14
C ASP A 532 -31.57 32.85 15.01
N SER A 533 -31.57 32.33 13.77
CA SER A 533 -32.04 33.02 12.57
C SER A 533 -33.56 33.27 12.55
N ARG A 534 -33.96 34.42 12.00
CA ARG A 534 -35.37 34.86 11.90
C ARG A 534 -35.75 35.25 10.46
N GLU A 535 -35.79 36.54 10.19
CA GLU A 535 -36.08 37.15 8.89
C GLU A 535 -34.86 37.97 8.43
N VAL A 536 -34.74 38.19 7.12
CA VAL A 536 -33.64 38.96 6.53
C VAL A 536 -33.66 40.40 7.06
N GLY A 537 -32.53 40.86 7.61
CA GLY A 537 -32.36 42.22 8.14
C GLY A 537 -32.87 42.46 9.57
N ARG A 538 -33.40 41.42 10.24
CA ARG A 538 -33.69 41.42 11.69
C ARG A 538 -32.48 40.90 12.47
N GLN A 539 -32.26 41.42 13.69
CA GLN A 539 -31.25 40.85 14.60
C GLN A 539 -31.65 39.42 15.02
N PRO A 540 -30.71 38.45 15.03
CA PRO A 540 -30.99 37.11 15.53
C PRO A 540 -31.40 37.12 17.02
N ILE A 541 -32.21 36.14 17.41
CA ILE A 541 -32.62 35.93 18.81
C ILE A 541 -32.32 34.49 19.19
N ARG A 542 -31.58 34.32 20.29
CA ARG A 542 -31.11 33.02 20.73
C ARG A 542 -32.24 31.99 20.85
N GLU A 543 -32.06 30.85 20.18
CA GLU A 543 -32.96 29.68 20.14
C GLU A 543 -34.38 29.94 19.61
N THR A 544 -34.63 31.07 18.93
CA THR A 544 -35.96 31.42 18.37
C THR A 544 -36.52 30.39 17.38
N ASN A 545 -35.68 29.58 16.73
CA ASN A 545 -36.07 28.57 15.77
C ASN A 545 -35.39 27.22 16.04
N ILE A 546 -35.50 26.75 17.29
CA ILE A 546 -34.92 25.48 17.79
C ILE A 546 -35.19 24.25 16.90
N TYR A 547 -36.26 24.21 16.10
CA TYR A 547 -36.53 23.06 15.22
C TYR A 547 -35.53 22.90 14.08
N MET A 548 -34.73 23.92 13.76
CA MET A 548 -33.68 23.83 12.72
C MET A 548 -32.56 22.84 13.08
N TYR A 549 -32.41 22.45 14.35
CA TYR A 549 -31.57 21.30 14.74
C TYR A 549 -31.88 20.04 13.92
N LEU A 550 -33.16 19.79 13.57
CA LEU A 550 -33.57 18.61 12.79
C LEU A 550 -32.97 18.59 11.38
N TYR A 551 -32.78 19.75 10.74
CA TYR A 551 -32.15 19.84 9.41
C TYR A 551 -30.72 19.27 9.45
N PHE A 552 -29.92 19.66 10.45
CA PHE A 552 -28.56 19.16 10.63
C PHE A 552 -28.53 17.69 11.05
N VAL A 553 -29.43 17.25 11.94
CA VAL A 553 -29.53 15.83 12.32
C VAL A 553 -29.84 14.94 11.12
N PHE A 554 -30.81 15.32 10.27
CA PHE A 554 -31.10 14.59 9.04
C PHE A 554 -29.93 14.62 8.05
N PHE A 555 -29.25 15.75 7.89
CA PHE A 555 -28.07 15.83 7.05
C PHE A 555 -26.90 14.98 7.58
N ILE A 556 -26.68 14.91 8.89
CA ILE A 556 -25.62 14.06 9.47
C ILE A 556 -25.93 12.58 9.24
N ILE A 557 -27.17 12.15 9.49
CA ILE A 557 -27.60 10.76 9.27
C ILE A 557 -27.49 10.39 7.79
N PHE A 558 -28.12 11.14 6.88
CA PHE A 558 -28.16 10.77 5.46
C PHE A 558 -26.94 11.22 4.65
N GLY A 559 -26.40 12.39 4.95
CA GLY A 559 -25.34 13.07 4.19
C GLY A 559 -23.92 12.80 4.67
N SER A 560 -23.72 12.36 5.92
CA SER A 560 -22.40 11.93 6.45
C SER A 560 -22.35 10.42 6.70
N PHE A 561 -23.25 9.83 7.49
CA PHE A 561 -23.17 8.40 7.84
C PHE A 561 -23.38 7.47 6.63
N PHE A 562 -24.42 7.67 5.80
CA PHE A 562 -24.63 6.82 4.61
C PHE A 562 -23.62 7.08 3.49
N THR A 563 -23.12 8.30 3.31
CA THR A 563 -22.10 8.61 2.29
C THR A 563 -20.74 8.01 2.66
N LEU A 564 -20.35 8.07 3.93
CA LEU A 564 -19.14 7.42 4.45
C LEU A 564 -19.23 5.90 4.35
N ASN A 565 -20.39 5.29 4.63
CA ASN A 565 -20.65 3.87 4.38
C ASN A 565 -20.42 3.48 2.90
N LEU A 566 -21.00 4.24 1.96
CA LEU A 566 -20.85 3.97 0.51
C LEU A 566 -19.38 4.14 0.07
N PHE A 567 -18.69 5.14 0.60
CA PHE A 567 -17.30 5.44 0.29
C PHE A 567 -16.34 4.36 0.77
N ILE A 568 -16.44 3.95 2.05
CA ILE A 568 -15.63 2.84 2.58
C ILE A 568 -15.99 1.52 1.88
N GLY A 569 -17.28 1.32 1.56
CA GLY A 569 -17.75 0.18 0.77
C GLY A 569 -16.97 0.00 -0.54
N VAL A 570 -17.04 1.01 -1.42
CA VAL A 570 -16.39 0.94 -2.74
C VAL A 570 -14.86 0.87 -2.66
N ILE A 571 -14.23 1.45 -1.63
CA ILE A 571 -12.78 1.34 -1.46
C ILE A 571 -12.38 -0.08 -1.02
N ILE A 572 -13.12 -0.72 -0.11
CA ILE A 572 -12.86 -2.11 0.28
C ILE A 572 -13.04 -3.05 -0.91
N ASP A 573 -14.11 -2.90 -1.70
CA ASP A 573 -14.33 -3.71 -2.90
C ASP A 573 -13.19 -3.55 -3.92
N ASN A 574 -12.72 -2.32 -4.16
CA ASN A 574 -11.60 -2.09 -5.06
C ASN A 574 -10.26 -2.63 -4.51
N PHE A 575 -10.02 -2.51 -3.19
CA PHE A 575 -8.84 -3.09 -2.54
C PHE A 575 -8.86 -4.63 -2.62
N ASN A 576 -10.02 -5.26 -2.45
CA ASN A 576 -10.22 -6.70 -2.65
C ASN A 576 -9.97 -7.13 -4.09
N GLU A 577 -10.43 -6.36 -5.08
CA GLU A 577 -10.15 -6.61 -6.49
C GLU A 577 -8.64 -6.50 -6.79
N GLN A 578 -7.95 -5.53 -6.19
CA GLN A 578 -6.50 -5.39 -6.30
C GLN A 578 -5.74 -6.53 -5.58
N LYS A 579 -6.14 -6.94 -4.37
CA LYS A 579 -5.55 -8.10 -3.66
C LYS A 579 -5.70 -9.39 -4.49
N LYS A 580 -6.84 -9.59 -5.16
CA LYS A 580 -7.06 -10.71 -6.09
C LYS A 580 -6.17 -10.67 -7.34
N LYS A 581 -5.84 -9.49 -7.86
CA LYS A 581 -4.92 -9.33 -9.01
C LYS A 581 -3.44 -9.40 -8.63
N ALA A 582 -3.11 -9.09 -7.38
CA ALA A 582 -1.75 -9.11 -6.84
C ALA A 582 -1.34 -10.48 -6.27
N GLY A 583 -2.29 -11.33 -5.88
CA GLY A 583 -2.03 -12.75 -5.62
C GLY A 583 -1.57 -13.44 -6.90
N GLY A 584 -0.45 -14.17 -6.83
CA GLY A 584 0.16 -14.80 -8.00
C GLY A 584 -0.79 -15.77 -8.71
N SER A 585 -0.65 -15.89 -10.04
CA SER A 585 -1.60 -16.65 -10.88
C SER A 585 -1.85 -18.08 -10.39
N LEU A 586 -0.82 -18.76 -9.87
CA LEU A 586 -0.91 -20.10 -9.31
C LEU A 586 -1.89 -20.19 -8.10
N GLU A 587 -1.93 -19.17 -7.24
CA GLU A 587 -2.88 -19.12 -6.12
C GLU A 587 -4.33 -18.92 -6.59
N MET A 588 -4.53 -18.36 -7.79
CA MET A 588 -5.84 -18.14 -8.40
C MET A 588 -6.47 -19.44 -8.94
N PHE A 589 -5.66 -20.50 -9.14
CA PHE A 589 -6.11 -21.80 -9.64
C PHE A 589 -6.26 -22.88 -8.56
N MET A 590 -5.77 -22.64 -7.34
CA MET A 590 -5.94 -23.56 -6.21
C MET A 590 -7.24 -23.31 -5.46
N THR A 591 -7.84 -24.37 -4.90
CA THR A 591 -8.92 -24.22 -3.91
C THR A 591 -8.37 -23.69 -2.58
N GLU A 592 -9.22 -23.02 -1.78
CA GLU A 592 -8.80 -22.46 -0.49
C GLU A 592 -8.17 -23.52 0.44
N ASP A 593 -8.68 -24.75 0.43
CA ASP A 593 -8.15 -25.81 1.28
C ASP A 593 -6.86 -26.45 0.75
N GLN A 594 -6.66 -26.49 -0.57
CA GLN A 594 -5.35 -26.84 -1.16
C GLN A 594 -4.30 -25.79 -0.81
N LYS A 595 -4.66 -24.50 -0.86
CA LYS A 595 -3.78 -23.40 -0.45
C LYS A 595 -3.36 -23.53 1.02
N LYS A 596 -4.31 -23.84 1.93
CA LYS A 596 -4.03 -24.10 3.35
C LYS A 596 -3.06 -25.26 3.57
N TYR A 597 -3.26 -26.38 2.88
CA TYR A 597 -2.37 -27.54 3.00
C TYR A 597 -0.97 -27.25 2.44
N TYR A 598 -0.88 -26.61 1.26
CA TYR A 598 0.39 -26.19 0.67
C TYR A 598 1.15 -25.20 1.57
N ASN A 599 0.46 -24.22 2.15
CA ASN A 599 1.04 -23.28 3.11
C ASN A 599 1.55 -23.97 4.37
N ALA A 600 0.77 -24.89 4.94
CA ALA A 600 1.17 -25.72 6.07
C ALA A 600 2.43 -26.54 5.76
N MET A 601 2.47 -27.19 4.60
CA MET A 601 3.61 -28.01 4.15
C MET A 601 4.87 -27.17 3.90
N LYS A 602 4.73 -26.00 3.26
CA LYS A 602 5.83 -25.05 3.03
C LYS A 602 6.41 -24.50 4.33
N LYS A 603 5.56 -24.17 5.31
CA LYS A 603 5.98 -23.77 6.66
C LYS A 603 6.69 -24.92 7.38
N MET A 604 6.15 -26.12 7.30
CA MET A 604 6.68 -27.32 7.94
C MET A 604 8.09 -27.68 7.43
N GLY A 605 8.37 -27.58 6.13
CA GLY A 605 9.71 -27.79 5.58
C GLY A 605 10.76 -26.78 6.06
N SER A 606 10.34 -25.60 6.54
CA SER A 606 11.24 -24.53 6.99
C SER A 606 11.67 -24.62 8.46
N LYS A 607 10.88 -25.30 9.33
CA LYS A 607 11.19 -25.46 10.76
C LYS A 607 11.88 -26.81 11.01
N LYS A 608 13.03 -26.78 11.71
CA LYS A 608 13.73 -28.00 12.18
C LYS A 608 13.65 -28.09 13.72
N PRO A 609 13.58 -29.29 14.33
CA PRO A 609 13.53 -29.44 15.77
C PRO A 609 14.78 -28.85 16.43
N LEU A 610 14.59 -28.02 17.44
CA LEU A 610 15.67 -27.37 18.17
C LEU A 610 16.31 -28.32 19.18
N LYS A 611 17.65 -28.33 19.24
CA LYS A 611 18.39 -29.11 20.24
C LYS A 611 18.12 -28.55 21.65
N ALA A 612 17.88 -29.45 22.60
CA ALA A 612 17.64 -29.06 23.99
C ALA A 612 18.85 -28.31 24.58
N ILE A 613 18.59 -27.25 25.35
CA ILE A 613 19.65 -26.50 26.04
C ILE A 613 20.36 -27.46 27.02
N PRO A 614 21.67 -27.74 26.84
CA PRO A 614 22.32 -28.83 27.55
C PRO A 614 22.52 -28.49 29.03
N ARG A 615 21.96 -29.34 29.92
CA ARG A 615 22.07 -29.17 31.38
C ARG A 615 23.54 -28.98 31.80
N PRO A 616 23.87 -27.97 32.62
CA PRO A 616 25.23 -27.76 33.08
C PRO A 616 25.82 -28.97 33.81
N LYS A 617 27.06 -29.35 33.49
CA LYS A 617 27.78 -30.42 34.22
C LYS A 617 28.22 -29.97 35.63
N TRP A 618 28.33 -28.66 35.88
CA TRP A 618 28.76 -28.12 37.16
C TRP A 618 27.57 -27.97 38.12
N ARG A 619 27.65 -28.59 39.31
CA ARG A 619 26.51 -28.73 40.24
C ARG A 619 25.81 -27.42 40.64
N PRO A 620 26.51 -26.33 41.04
CA PRO A 620 25.84 -25.07 41.36
C PRO A 620 25.07 -24.49 40.17
N GLN A 621 25.64 -24.58 38.97
CA GLN A 621 25.00 -24.12 37.73
C GLN A 621 23.81 -24.99 37.34
N ALA A 622 23.85 -26.30 37.57
CA ALA A 622 22.73 -27.21 37.33
C ALA A 622 21.53 -26.90 38.25
N ILE A 623 21.78 -26.56 39.53
CA ILE A 623 20.73 -26.15 40.48
C ILE A 623 20.10 -24.82 40.05
N VAL A 624 20.91 -23.82 39.65
CA VAL A 624 20.37 -22.55 39.16
C VAL A 624 19.59 -22.74 37.85
N PHE A 625 20.06 -23.61 36.95
CA PHE A 625 19.34 -23.96 35.72
C PHE A 625 17.96 -24.58 36.00
N GLU A 626 17.86 -25.50 36.97
CA GLU A 626 16.58 -26.08 37.39
C GLU A 626 15.61 -25.03 37.97
N ILE A 627 16.11 -24.12 38.81
CA ILE A 627 15.29 -23.02 39.37
C ILE A 627 14.79 -22.07 38.28
N VAL A 628 15.68 -21.66 37.38
CA VAL A 628 15.39 -20.70 36.31
C VAL A 628 14.43 -21.26 35.26
N THR A 629 14.41 -22.58 35.06
CA THR A 629 13.57 -23.26 34.06
C THR A 629 12.20 -23.70 34.63
N ASP A 630 11.96 -23.60 35.95
CA ASP A 630 10.65 -23.91 36.54
C ASP A 630 9.64 -22.79 36.20
N LYS A 631 8.49 -23.16 35.63
CA LYS A 631 7.36 -22.25 35.34
C LYS A 631 6.92 -21.43 36.57
N LYS A 632 7.16 -21.91 37.79
CA LYS A 632 6.91 -21.16 39.05
C LYS A 632 7.83 -19.96 39.22
N PHE A 633 9.09 -20.04 38.79
CA PHE A 633 10.03 -18.93 38.87
C PHE A 633 9.58 -17.77 37.97
N ASP A 634 9.25 -18.06 36.71
CA ASP A 634 8.71 -17.05 35.79
C ASP A 634 7.38 -16.47 36.28
N MET A 635 6.49 -17.27 36.88
CA MET A 635 5.24 -16.76 37.48
C MET A 635 5.51 -15.76 38.63
N ILE A 636 6.52 -16.01 39.47
CA ILE A 636 6.93 -15.09 40.55
C ILE A 636 7.51 -13.79 39.97
N ILE A 637 8.32 -13.87 38.92
CA ILE A 637 8.85 -12.69 38.21
C ILE A 637 7.71 -11.88 37.60
N MET A 638 6.74 -12.52 36.94
CA MET A 638 5.57 -11.84 36.35
C MET A 638 4.74 -11.10 37.42
N LEU A 639 4.59 -11.66 38.62
CA LEU A 639 3.96 -10.98 39.75
C LEU A 639 4.73 -9.71 40.16
N PHE A 640 6.07 -9.78 40.24
CA PHE A 640 6.89 -8.61 40.55
C PHE A 640 6.86 -7.53 39.46
N ILE A 641 6.73 -7.91 38.18
CA ILE A 641 6.52 -6.94 37.08
C ILE A 641 5.16 -6.24 37.26
N GLY A 642 4.09 -6.97 37.56
CA GLY A 642 2.77 -6.38 37.85
C GLY A 642 2.77 -5.44 39.06
N LEU A 643 3.46 -5.80 40.14
CA LEU A 643 3.64 -4.94 41.31
C LEU A 643 4.48 -3.68 40.99
N ASN A 644 5.52 -3.80 40.16
CA ASN A 644 6.32 -2.65 39.74
C ASN A 644 5.49 -1.67 38.88
N MET A 645 4.65 -2.18 37.97
CA MET A 645 3.70 -1.37 37.22
C MET A 645 2.75 -0.62 38.17
N LEU A 646 2.18 -1.29 39.18
CA LEU A 646 1.30 -0.64 40.16
C LEU A 646 2.02 0.49 40.89
N THR A 647 3.28 0.31 41.29
CA THR A 647 4.05 1.41 41.92
C THR A 647 4.27 2.61 41.01
N MET A 648 4.39 2.42 39.68
CA MET A 648 4.47 3.54 38.73
C MET A 648 3.14 4.29 38.57
N THR A 649 1.99 3.64 38.81
CA THR A 649 0.68 4.31 38.74
C THR A 649 0.35 5.17 39.97
N LEU A 650 1.17 5.10 41.03
CA LEU A 650 0.98 5.86 42.26
C LEU A 650 1.67 7.24 42.24
N ASP A 651 2.61 7.47 41.31
CA ASP A 651 3.28 8.76 41.13
C ASP A 651 2.27 9.85 40.73
N HIS A 652 2.24 10.95 41.48
CA HIS A 652 1.32 12.07 41.23
C HIS A 652 1.96 13.44 41.38
N TYR A 653 1.35 14.44 40.76
CA TYR A 653 1.80 15.83 40.84
C TYR A 653 1.67 16.37 42.28
N GLN A 654 2.70 17.06 42.76
CA GLN A 654 2.80 17.60 44.12
C GLN A 654 2.72 16.55 45.25
N GLN A 655 3.17 15.32 45.00
CA GLN A 655 3.33 14.29 46.05
C GLN A 655 4.34 14.71 47.14
N SER A 656 4.13 14.25 48.38
CA SER A 656 5.04 14.58 49.49
C SER A 656 6.43 13.96 49.29
N GLU A 657 7.47 14.63 49.78
CA GLU A 657 8.85 14.13 49.70
C GLU A 657 8.99 12.73 50.33
N THR A 658 8.28 12.49 51.43
CA THR A 658 8.19 11.17 52.08
C THR A 658 7.60 10.10 51.18
N PHE A 659 6.56 10.43 50.41
CA PHE A 659 5.92 9.49 49.48
C PHE A 659 6.84 9.20 48.30
N SER A 660 7.40 10.24 47.66
CA SER A 660 8.40 10.08 46.58
C SER A 660 9.58 9.20 47.03
N THR A 661 10.12 9.45 48.23
CA THR A 661 11.21 8.67 48.81
C THR A 661 10.84 7.19 48.99
N VAL A 662 9.62 6.90 49.43
CA VAL A 662 9.13 5.50 49.57
C VAL A 662 8.98 4.83 48.19
N LEU A 663 8.47 5.54 47.18
CA LEU A 663 8.37 5.01 45.82
C LEU A 663 9.76 4.77 45.20
N ASP A 664 10.75 5.64 45.46
CA ASP A 664 12.12 5.44 44.99
C ASP A 664 12.77 4.22 45.67
N TYR A 665 12.59 4.01 46.98
CA TYR A 665 13.05 2.79 47.65
C TYR A 665 12.39 1.51 47.09
N LEU A 666 11.08 1.52 46.82
CA LEU A 666 10.39 0.39 46.18
C LEU A 666 10.93 0.14 44.77
N ASN A 667 11.14 1.19 43.98
CA ASN A 667 11.74 1.11 42.64
C ASN A 667 13.16 0.52 42.67
N MET A 668 13.97 0.85 43.68
CA MET A 668 15.29 0.25 43.88
C MET A 668 15.21 -1.25 44.16
N ILE A 669 14.26 -1.68 45.00
CA ILE A 669 14.04 -3.12 45.29
C ILE A 669 13.69 -3.89 44.01
N PHE A 670 12.78 -3.37 43.17
CA PHE A 670 12.44 -4.01 41.90
C PHE A 670 13.64 -4.09 40.93
N ILE A 671 14.48 -3.06 40.87
CA ILE A 671 15.71 -3.09 40.04
C ILE A 671 16.65 -4.20 40.51
N VAL A 672 16.84 -4.38 41.83
CA VAL A 672 17.65 -5.46 42.38
C VAL A 672 17.05 -6.84 42.04
N ILE A 673 15.74 -7.01 42.15
CA ILE A 673 15.04 -8.26 41.77
C ILE A 673 15.29 -8.58 40.29
N PHE A 674 14.98 -7.67 39.37
CA PHE A 674 15.18 -7.90 37.92
C PHE A 674 16.65 -8.05 37.52
N SER A 675 17.57 -7.37 38.21
CA SER A 675 19.01 -7.56 38.00
C SER A 675 19.45 -8.96 38.44
N SER A 676 18.97 -9.44 39.59
CA SER A 676 19.28 -10.79 40.06
C SER A 676 18.68 -11.87 39.16
N GLU A 677 17.46 -11.69 38.66
CA GLU A 677 16.84 -12.56 37.65
C GLU A 677 17.70 -12.66 36.38
N CYS A 678 18.08 -11.51 35.82
CA CYS A 678 18.91 -11.43 34.62
C CYS A 678 20.27 -12.12 34.82
N LEU A 679 20.94 -11.90 35.96
CA LEU A 679 22.21 -12.55 36.30
C LEU A 679 22.05 -14.07 36.48
N LEU A 680 20.96 -14.54 37.11
CA LEU A 680 20.67 -15.98 37.27
C LEU A 680 20.39 -16.64 35.92
N LYS A 681 19.59 -16.01 35.04
CA LYS A 681 19.31 -16.49 33.67
C LYS A 681 20.58 -16.54 32.82
N MET A 682 21.40 -15.49 32.83
CA MET A 682 22.69 -15.45 32.14
C MET A 682 23.67 -16.53 32.66
N PHE A 683 23.72 -16.76 33.98
CA PHE A 683 24.57 -17.80 34.58
C PHE A 683 24.09 -19.23 34.24
N ALA A 684 22.78 -19.48 34.20
CA ALA A 684 22.20 -20.76 33.82
C ALA A 684 22.40 -21.07 32.33
N LEU A 685 21.98 -20.15 31.46
CA LEU A 685 21.81 -20.36 30.01
C LEU A 685 23.05 -19.96 29.19
N ARG A 686 23.97 -19.18 29.75
CA ARG A 686 25.23 -18.73 29.12
C ARG A 686 24.93 -17.98 27.81
N TYR A 687 25.46 -18.44 26.68
CA TYR A 687 25.23 -17.85 25.36
C TYR A 687 23.76 -17.97 24.89
N HIS A 688 23.07 -19.07 25.23
CA HIS A 688 21.66 -19.28 24.86
C HIS A 688 20.72 -18.22 25.47
N TYR A 689 21.15 -17.49 26.49
CA TYR A 689 20.41 -16.34 27.02
C TYR A 689 20.21 -15.24 25.98
N PHE A 690 21.23 -14.96 25.14
CA PHE A 690 21.21 -13.87 24.16
C PHE A 690 20.57 -14.25 22.81
N VAL A 691 20.32 -15.54 22.58
CA VAL A 691 19.62 -16.04 21.38
C VAL A 691 18.12 -15.76 21.47
N GLU A 692 17.55 -15.85 22.68
CA GLU A 692 16.13 -15.63 22.94
C GLU A 692 15.78 -14.13 22.94
N PRO A 693 14.97 -13.61 22.00
CA PRO A 693 14.71 -12.17 21.87
C PRO A 693 14.10 -11.53 23.12
N TRP A 694 13.22 -12.26 23.83
CA TRP A 694 12.63 -11.76 25.08
C TRP A 694 13.65 -11.61 26.21
N ASN A 695 14.65 -12.49 26.26
CA ASN A 695 15.73 -12.41 27.24
C ASN A 695 16.70 -11.27 26.90
N LEU A 696 16.98 -11.04 25.61
CA LEU A 696 17.76 -9.87 25.16
C LEU A 696 17.02 -8.56 25.48
N PHE A 697 15.71 -8.50 25.26
CA PHE A 697 14.87 -7.37 25.65
C PHE A 697 14.92 -7.13 27.17
N ASP A 698 14.75 -8.18 27.98
CA ASP A 698 14.87 -8.10 29.43
C ASP A 698 16.25 -7.55 29.85
N PHE A 699 17.34 -8.04 29.26
CA PHE A 699 18.70 -7.53 29.48
C PHE A 699 18.84 -6.04 29.16
N VAL A 700 18.37 -5.58 27.99
CA VAL A 700 18.40 -4.16 27.60
C VAL A 700 17.64 -3.29 28.61
N VAL A 701 16.45 -3.74 29.06
CA VAL A 701 15.65 -3.01 30.06
C VAL A 701 16.31 -2.98 31.44
N VAL A 702 17.03 -4.03 31.86
CA VAL A 702 17.84 -4.00 33.11
C VAL A 702 18.99 -2.99 32.96
N ASN A 703 19.73 -3.02 31.84
CA ASN A 703 20.86 -2.13 31.63
C ASN A 703 20.44 -0.66 31.58
N PHE A 704 19.38 -0.30 30.86
CA PHE A 704 18.83 1.06 30.89
C PHE A 704 18.30 1.45 32.29
N SER A 705 17.77 0.49 33.05
CA SER A 705 17.32 0.74 34.44
C SER A 705 18.48 1.08 35.38
N ILE A 706 19.61 0.37 35.27
CA ILE A 706 20.81 0.64 36.06
C ILE A 706 21.47 1.95 35.59
N LEU A 707 21.58 2.15 34.27
CA LEU A 707 22.10 3.39 33.68
C LEU A 707 21.27 4.60 34.13
N SER A 708 19.95 4.49 34.19
CA SER A 708 19.06 5.56 34.66
C SER A 708 19.32 5.99 36.11
N LEU A 709 19.76 5.08 36.99
CA LEU A 709 20.12 5.41 38.36
C LEU A 709 21.46 6.16 38.38
N VAL A 710 22.51 5.53 37.85
CA VAL A 710 23.87 6.07 37.84
C VAL A 710 23.94 7.42 37.12
N LEU A 711 23.19 7.58 36.04
CA LEU A 711 23.14 8.81 35.25
C LEU A 711 22.37 9.94 35.97
N SER A 712 21.46 9.63 36.91
CA SER A 712 20.79 10.66 37.73
C SER A 712 21.82 11.42 38.58
N ASP A 713 22.64 10.69 39.34
CA ASP A 713 23.67 11.24 40.23
C ASP A 713 24.78 12.00 39.45
N ILE A 714 25.05 11.58 38.20
CA ILE A 714 26.03 12.22 37.32
C ILE A 714 25.45 13.48 36.67
N ILE A 715 24.19 13.45 36.20
CA ILE A 715 23.56 14.61 35.55
C ILE A 715 23.37 15.75 36.56
N GLU A 716 22.91 15.47 37.77
CA GLU A 716 22.76 16.49 38.83
C GLU A 716 24.07 17.25 39.08
N LYS A 717 25.22 16.58 38.88
CA LYS A 717 26.55 17.15 39.08
C LYS A 717 27.15 17.86 37.86
N TYR A 718 26.73 17.54 36.63
CA TYR A 718 27.40 17.99 35.40
C TYR A 718 26.51 18.53 34.26
N PHE A 719 25.21 18.26 34.23
CA PHE A 719 24.34 18.61 33.09
C PHE A 719 23.07 19.35 33.53
N VAL A 720 23.01 20.65 33.17
CA VAL A 720 21.99 21.61 33.64
C VAL A 720 20.61 21.46 32.94
N SER A 721 20.46 20.57 31.95
CA SER A 721 19.21 20.43 31.18
C SER A 721 18.18 19.48 31.86
N PRO A 722 17.08 19.98 32.45
CA PRO A 722 16.06 19.13 33.09
C PRO A 722 15.21 18.31 32.09
N THR A 723 15.39 18.52 30.79
CA THR A 723 14.79 17.71 29.72
C THR A 723 15.37 16.29 29.68
N LEU A 724 16.70 16.15 29.76
CA LEU A 724 17.36 14.83 29.72
C LEU A 724 16.96 13.97 30.93
N LEU A 725 16.89 14.56 32.13
CA LEU A 725 16.39 13.90 33.34
C LEU A 725 14.97 13.35 33.17
N ARG A 726 14.08 14.09 32.49
CA ARG A 726 12.71 13.61 32.20
C ARG A 726 12.71 12.42 31.26
N VAL A 727 13.50 12.44 30.18
CA VAL A 727 13.63 11.29 29.25
C VAL A 727 14.19 10.05 29.95
N VAL A 728 15.23 10.23 30.79
CA VAL A 728 15.82 9.14 31.58
C VAL A 728 14.81 8.53 32.56
N ARG A 729 13.94 9.34 33.18
CA ARG A 729 12.84 8.84 34.02
C ARG A 729 11.80 8.06 33.22
N VAL A 730 11.46 8.50 32.00
CA VAL A 730 10.54 7.79 31.09
C VAL A 730 11.07 6.42 30.67
N ALA A 731 12.40 6.22 30.56
CA ALA A 731 12.97 4.91 30.25
C ALA A 731 12.58 3.80 31.25
N LYS A 732 12.20 4.14 32.50
CA LYS A 732 11.66 3.18 33.48
C LYS A 732 10.37 2.50 32.99
N VAL A 733 9.55 3.17 32.16
CA VAL A 733 8.29 2.64 31.61
C VAL A 733 8.52 1.41 30.73
N GLY A 734 9.72 1.24 30.14
CA GLY A 734 10.07 0.06 29.34
C GLY A 734 9.95 -1.28 30.11
N ARG A 735 9.92 -1.25 31.45
CA ARG A 735 9.64 -2.44 32.28
C ARG A 735 8.21 -2.96 32.14
N VAL A 736 7.23 -2.09 31.87
CA VAL A 736 5.82 -2.48 31.73
C VAL A 736 5.62 -3.38 30.50
N LEU A 737 6.39 -3.17 29.44
CA LEU A 737 6.37 -3.98 28.22
C LEU A 737 6.70 -5.46 28.48
N ARG A 738 7.39 -5.79 29.58
CA ARG A 738 7.67 -7.19 29.95
C ARG A 738 6.40 -8.00 30.23
N LEU A 739 5.29 -7.34 30.59
CA LEU A 739 3.99 -8.02 30.78
C LEU A 739 3.48 -8.68 29.49
N VAL A 740 3.88 -8.18 28.31
CA VAL A 740 3.50 -8.75 27.01
C VAL A 740 3.94 -10.21 26.88
N LYS A 741 5.11 -10.57 27.44
CA LYS A 741 5.66 -11.94 27.41
C LYS A 741 4.70 -12.98 27.99
N GLY A 742 3.95 -12.62 29.04
CA GLY A 742 3.00 -13.52 29.71
C GLY A 742 1.59 -13.55 29.12
N ALA A 743 1.27 -12.64 28.19
CA ALA A 743 -0.10 -12.46 27.70
C ALA A 743 -0.23 -12.91 26.24
N LYS A 744 -0.45 -14.22 26.01
CA LYS A 744 -0.52 -14.83 24.66
C LYS A 744 -1.40 -14.02 23.68
N GLY A 745 -2.62 -13.66 24.06
CA GLY A 745 -3.51 -12.87 23.19
C GLY A 745 -2.98 -11.48 22.82
N ILE A 746 -2.31 -10.77 23.75
CA ILE A 746 -1.69 -9.47 23.46
C ILE A 746 -0.46 -9.66 22.56
N ARG A 747 0.32 -10.72 22.78
CA ARG A 747 1.48 -11.09 21.95
C ARG A 747 1.06 -11.35 20.50
N THR A 748 0.00 -12.14 20.28
CA THR A 748 -0.54 -12.43 18.93
C THR A 748 -1.02 -11.15 18.23
N LEU A 749 -1.77 -10.29 18.92
CA LEU A 749 -2.23 -9.00 18.36
C LEU A 749 -1.06 -8.05 18.03
N LEU A 750 -0.03 -7.97 18.88
CA LEU A 750 1.16 -7.15 18.62
C LEU A 750 2.03 -7.74 17.49
N PHE A 751 2.05 -9.07 17.34
CA PHE A 751 2.74 -9.71 16.22
C PHE A 751 2.04 -9.42 14.89
N ALA A 752 0.71 -9.57 14.81
CA ALA A 752 -0.06 -9.20 13.62
C ALA A 752 0.09 -7.72 13.24
N LEU A 753 0.07 -6.83 14.25
CA LEU A 753 0.38 -5.42 14.05
C LEU A 753 1.81 -5.21 13.54
N ALA A 754 2.80 -5.93 14.06
CA ALA A 754 4.19 -5.84 13.61
C ALA A 754 4.38 -6.36 12.17
N MET A 755 3.69 -7.42 11.78
CA MET A 755 3.71 -7.96 10.40
C MET A 755 3.09 -7.00 9.38
N SER A 756 2.13 -6.17 9.80
CA SER A 756 1.55 -5.11 8.94
C SER A 756 2.35 -3.79 8.92
N LEU A 757 3.37 -3.61 9.78
CA LEU A 757 4.21 -2.39 9.80
C LEU A 757 4.96 -2.09 8.49
N PRO A 758 5.54 -3.06 7.74
CA PRO A 758 6.24 -2.77 6.48
C PRO A 758 5.32 -2.19 5.40
N ALA A 759 4.09 -2.69 5.29
CA ALA A 759 3.07 -2.15 4.38
C ALA A 759 2.64 -0.75 4.83
N LEU A 760 2.37 -0.58 6.13
CA LEU A 760 2.06 0.71 6.76
C LEU A 760 3.14 1.78 6.50
N PHE A 761 4.42 1.42 6.62
CA PHE A 761 5.53 2.37 6.45
C PHE A 761 5.50 3.04 5.07
N ASN A 762 5.20 2.30 4.01
CA ASN A 762 5.07 2.85 2.65
C ASN A 762 3.92 3.86 2.52
N ILE A 763 2.78 3.60 3.18
CA ILE A 763 1.61 4.50 3.17
C ILE A 763 1.88 5.74 4.03
N CYS A 764 2.49 5.58 5.20
CA CYS A 764 2.95 6.67 6.04
C CYS A 764 3.99 7.56 5.35
N LEU A 765 4.88 6.98 4.55
CA LEU A 765 5.87 7.72 3.75
C LEU A 765 5.18 8.52 2.62
N LEU A 766 4.16 7.95 1.97
CA LEU A 766 3.35 8.70 1.01
C LEU A 766 2.58 9.85 1.67
N LEU A 767 1.97 9.64 2.84
CA LEU A 767 1.30 10.70 3.60
C LEU A 767 2.31 11.80 3.99
N PHE A 768 3.50 11.43 4.45
CA PHE A 768 4.59 12.36 4.75
C PHE A 768 5.02 13.17 3.52
N LEU A 769 5.13 12.55 2.35
CA LEU A 769 5.45 13.24 1.10
C LEU A 769 4.34 14.22 0.69
N VAL A 770 3.07 13.86 0.84
CA VAL A 770 1.95 14.78 0.59
C VAL A 770 1.97 15.94 1.58
N MET A 771 2.15 15.67 2.89
CA MET A 771 2.32 16.72 3.90
C MET A 771 3.49 17.65 3.58
N PHE A 772 4.63 17.11 3.12
CA PHE A 772 5.79 17.90 2.72
C PHE A 772 5.45 18.86 1.57
N ILE A 773 4.81 18.37 0.50
CA ILE A 773 4.43 19.19 -0.66
C ILE A 773 3.46 20.30 -0.25
N PHE A 774 2.43 19.95 0.51
CA PHE A 774 1.48 20.94 1.02
C PHE A 774 2.16 21.93 1.98
N ALA A 775 3.13 21.52 2.82
CA ALA A 775 3.87 22.43 3.69
C ALA A 775 4.66 23.50 2.90
N ILE A 776 5.33 23.12 1.79
CA ILE A 776 6.01 24.10 0.92
C ILE A 776 4.99 25.05 0.26
N PHE A 777 3.85 24.55 -0.22
CA PHE A 777 2.79 25.41 -0.76
C PHE A 777 2.18 26.33 0.31
N GLY A 778 1.97 25.82 1.53
CA GLY A 778 1.43 26.55 2.67
C GLY A 778 2.33 27.71 3.08
N MET A 779 3.64 27.48 3.22
CA MET A 779 4.61 28.57 3.39
C MET A 779 4.57 29.55 2.21
N SER A 780 4.55 29.06 0.98
CA SER A 780 4.58 29.94 -0.20
C SER A 780 3.33 30.80 -0.39
N PHE A 781 2.17 30.41 0.16
CA PHE A 781 0.91 31.16 0.03
C PHE A 781 0.51 31.90 1.31
N PHE A 782 0.81 31.37 2.49
CA PHE A 782 0.24 31.82 3.77
C PHE A 782 1.27 32.26 4.83
N MET A 783 2.58 32.29 4.51
CA MET A 783 3.65 32.68 5.45
C MET A 783 3.49 34.07 6.11
N HIS A 784 2.78 35.01 5.46
CA HIS A 784 2.56 36.36 5.99
C HIS A 784 1.12 36.63 6.45
N VAL A 785 0.23 35.64 6.40
CA VAL A 785 -1.17 35.81 6.81
C VAL A 785 -1.23 36.21 8.28
N LYS A 786 -2.05 37.22 8.57
CA LYS A 786 -2.30 37.72 9.92
C LYS A 786 -2.85 36.62 10.83
N ASP A 787 -2.29 36.52 12.03
CA ASP A 787 -2.70 35.53 13.04
C ASP A 787 -4.16 35.79 13.47
N LYS A 788 -5.07 34.86 13.12
CA LYS A 788 -6.51 34.87 13.40
C LYS A 788 -7.06 33.44 13.41
N GLY A 789 -8.10 33.20 14.22
CA GLY A 789 -8.79 31.92 14.28
C GLY A 789 -7.89 30.80 14.82
N GLY A 790 -7.56 29.83 13.98
CA GLY A 790 -6.65 28.72 14.29
C GLY A 790 -5.18 28.96 13.94
N LEU A 791 -4.80 30.18 13.54
CA LEU A 791 -3.41 30.59 13.32
C LEU A 791 -2.93 31.46 14.49
N ASP A 792 -1.84 31.04 15.14
CA ASP A 792 -1.17 31.78 16.23
C ASP A 792 0.36 31.79 16.04
N ASP A 793 1.11 32.34 16.99
CA ASP A 793 2.59 32.40 16.93
C ASP A 793 3.28 31.02 16.88
N VAL A 794 2.61 29.96 17.32
CA VAL A 794 3.13 28.58 17.40
C VAL A 794 2.70 27.76 16.18
N TYR A 795 1.42 27.79 15.84
CA TYR A 795 0.76 27.03 14.78
C TYR A 795 0.46 27.94 13.58
N ASN A 796 1.40 28.00 12.65
CA ASN A 796 1.30 28.85 11.46
C ASN A 796 2.16 28.32 10.29
N PHE A 797 2.09 29.01 9.17
CA PHE A 797 2.87 28.73 7.96
C PHE A 797 4.18 29.55 7.86
N LYS A 798 4.70 30.10 8.98
CA LYS A 798 5.91 30.96 8.96
C LYS A 798 7.21 30.16 8.77
N THR A 799 7.24 28.90 9.20
CA THR A 799 8.37 27.97 9.00
C THR A 799 7.91 26.56 8.61
N PHE A 800 8.82 25.75 8.06
CA PHE A 800 8.51 24.40 7.56
C PHE A 800 8.01 23.46 8.65
N VAL A 801 8.65 23.46 9.84
CA VAL A 801 8.28 22.55 10.93
C VAL A 801 6.91 22.93 11.51
N GLN A 802 6.60 24.22 11.66
CA GLN A 802 5.28 24.69 12.09
C GLN A 802 4.20 24.31 11.07
N SER A 803 4.49 24.48 9.77
CA SER A 803 3.62 24.05 8.68
C SER A 803 3.34 22.54 8.69
N MET A 804 4.36 21.72 8.95
CA MET A 804 4.22 20.26 9.08
C MET A 804 3.41 19.84 10.31
N ILE A 805 3.56 20.52 11.45
CA ILE A 805 2.76 20.24 12.67
C ILE A 805 1.29 20.57 12.41
N LEU A 806 1.01 21.74 11.83
CA LEU A 806 -0.35 22.17 11.50
C LEU A 806 -0.99 21.24 10.46
N LEU A 807 -0.26 20.84 9.41
CA LEU A 807 -0.76 19.88 8.42
C LEU A 807 -0.95 18.48 9.02
N PHE A 808 -0.09 18.03 9.94
CA PHE A 808 -0.27 16.78 10.66
C PHE A 808 -1.56 16.80 11.51
N GLN A 809 -1.84 17.89 12.23
CA GLN A 809 -3.12 18.09 12.91
C GLN A 809 -4.30 18.02 11.91
N VAL A 810 -4.24 18.79 10.83
CA VAL A 810 -5.31 18.84 9.80
C VAL A 810 -5.43 17.52 9.02
N SER A 811 -4.42 16.65 9.01
CA SER A 811 -4.49 15.33 8.34
C SER A 811 -5.60 14.43 8.91
N THR A 812 -5.89 14.61 10.21
CA THR A 812 -6.98 13.96 10.95
C THR A 812 -8.32 14.71 10.83
N SER A 813 -8.37 15.78 10.02
CA SER A 813 -9.42 16.81 10.00
C SER A 813 -9.62 17.57 11.32
N ALA A 814 -8.66 17.58 12.24
CA ALA A 814 -8.78 18.36 13.48
C ALA A 814 -8.50 19.87 13.27
N GLY A 815 -9.45 20.74 13.65
CA GLY A 815 -9.29 22.20 13.69
C GLY A 815 -9.08 22.89 12.33
N TRP A 816 -9.39 22.22 11.22
CA TRP A 816 -9.19 22.77 9.87
C TRP A 816 -10.07 23.99 9.58
N ASP A 817 -11.20 24.10 10.27
CA ASP A 817 -12.15 25.21 10.26
C ASP A 817 -11.52 26.49 10.82
N GLY A 818 -10.79 26.41 11.93
CA GLY A 818 -10.05 27.56 12.49
C GLY A 818 -8.89 28.00 11.58
N VAL A 819 -8.18 27.05 10.96
CA VAL A 819 -7.14 27.36 9.97
C VAL A 819 -7.76 28.04 8.73
N LEU A 820 -8.93 27.58 8.29
CA LEU A 820 -9.65 28.15 7.15
C LEU A 820 -10.03 29.63 7.41
N ASP A 821 -10.54 29.95 8.60
CA ASP A 821 -10.92 31.32 8.96
C ASP A 821 -9.73 32.29 8.85
N GLY A 822 -8.56 31.88 9.36
CA GLY A 822 -7.32 32.65 9.23
C GLY A 822 -6.89 32.90 7.78
N ILE A 823 -6.88 31.87 6.91
CA ILE A 823 -6.40 32.00 5.52
C ILE A 823 -7.42 32.61 4.54
N ILE A 824 -8.71 32.69 4.89
CA ILE A 824 -9.75 33.35 4.09
C ILE A 824 -9.77 34.87 4.33
N ASN A 825 -9.24 35.37 5.45
CA ASN A 825 -9.39 36.76 5.86
C ASN A 825 -8.79 37.77 4.86
N GLU A 826 -9.67 38.45 4.11
CA GLU A 826 -9.36 39.50 3.13
C GLU A 826 -9.79 40.91 3.61
N GLU A 827 -10.52 41.02 4.72
CA GLU A 827 -11.13 42.29 5.16
C GLU A 827 -10.34 43.00 6.28
N GLU A 828 -9.78 42.25 7.23
CA GLU A 828 -9.04 42.82 8.39
C GLU A 828 -7.51 42.78 8.19
N CYS A 829 -7.02 43.16 7.01
CA CYS A 829 -5.62 42.98 6.63
C CYS A 829 -4.98 44.21 5.95
N ASP A 830 -3.67 44.29 6.04
CA ASP A 830 -2.82 45.30 5.41
C ASP A 830 -2.38 44.83 4.02
N LEU A 831 -2.69 45.65 3.01
CA LEU A 831 -2.31 45.42 1.62
C LEU A 831 -0.78 45.48 1.41
N PRO A 832 -0.25 44.79 0.38
CA PRO A 832 1.18 44.86 0.04
C PRO A 832 1.62 46.27 -0.36
N ASP A 833 2.67 46.76 0.29
CA ASP A 833 3.30 48.06 0.00
C ASP A 833 4.68 47.84 -0.64
N ASN A 834 4.73 48.01 -1.96
CA ASN A 834 5.95 47.85 -2.75
C ASN A 834 7.00 48.94 -2.47
N GLU A 835 6.63 50.11 -1.96
CA GLU A 835 7.58 51.20 -1.66
C GLU A 835 8.32 50.96 -0.34
N ARG A 836 7.62 50.40 0.65
CA ARG A 836 8.22 49.97 1.93
C ARG A 836 8.81 48.55 1.89
N GLY A 837 8.56 47.80 0.82
CA GLY A 837 8.95 46.40 0.70
C GLY A 837 8.14 45.45 1.60
N TYR A 838 6.94 45.85 2.02
CA TYR A 838 6.06 45.05 2.87
C TYR A 838 5.20 44.10 2.02
N PRO A 839 5.25 42.78 2.24
CA PRO A 839 4.58 41.80 1.38
C PRO A 839 3.05 41.73 1.55
N GLY A 840 2.47 42.48 2.49
CA GLY A 840 1.06 42.38 2.89
C GLY A 840 0.81 41.21 3.85
N ASN A 841 -0.31 41.25 4.57
CA ASN A 841 -0.72 40.18 5.51
C ASN A 841 -2.13 39.61 5.26
N CYS A 842 -2.71 39.92 4.10
CA CYS A 842 -4.00 39.40 3.65
C CYS A 842 -3.97 37.91 3.28
N GLY A 843 -5.06 37.21 3.57
CA GLY A 843 -5.35 35.87 3.07
C GLY A 843 -5.80 35.87 1.61
N SER A 844 -6.31 34.72 1.16
CA SER A 844 -7.01 34.62 -0.12
C SER A 844 -8.05 33.51 -0.07
N ALA A 845 -9.33 33.88 -0.18
CA ALA A 845 -10.46 32.97 -0.03
C ALA A 845 -10.41 31.82 -1.06
N THR A 846 -10.12 32.13 -2.33
CA THR A 846 -10.11 31.12 -3.40
C THR A 846 -8.95 30.14 -3.25
N ILE A 847 -7.75 30.63 -2.93
CA ILE A 847 -6.57 29.77 -2.76
C ILE A 847 -6.70 28.97 -1.47
N GLY A 848 -7.13 29.58 -0.36
CA GLY A 848 -7.31 28.93 0.94
C GLY A 848 -8.33 27.79 0.92
N ILE A 849 -9.52 28.03 0.35
CA ILE A 849 -10.55 26.99 0.20
C ILE A 849 -10.02 25.85 -0.67
N THR A 850 -9.40 26.15 -1.81
CA THR A 850 -8.89 25.10 -2.73
C THR A 850 -7.77 24.29 -2.08
N TYR A 851 -6.86 24.95 -1.36
CA TYR A 851 -5.75 24.32 -0.66
C TYR A 851 -6.23 23.37 0.45
N LEU A 852 -7.09 23.83 1.37
CA LEU A 852 -7.56 22.98 2.47
C LEU A 852 -8.51 21.87 1.99
N LEU A 853 -9.44 22.15 1.07
CA LEU A 853 -10.34 21.08 0.57
C LEU A 853 -9.58 20.00 -0.19
N SER A 854 -8.61 20.37 -1.04
CA SER A 854 -7.78 19.38 -1.73
C SER A 854 -6.90 18.57 -0.77
N TYR A 855 -6.30 19.23 0.23
CA TYR A 855 -5.53 18.55 1.26
C TYR A 855 -6.39 17.56 2.07
N LEU A 856 -7.57 17.98 2.54
CA LEU A 856 -8.46 17.14 3.33
C LEU A 856 -8.95 15.92 2.55
N VAL A 857 -9.34 16.08 1.28
CA VAL A 857 -9.77 14.95 0.44
C VAL A 857 -8.61 13.97 0.18
N ILE A 858 -7.41 14.47 -0.14
CA ILE A 858 -6.23 13.61 -0.40
C ILE A 858 -5.78 12.90 0.89
N SER A 859 -5.71 13.61 2.01
CA SER A 859 -5.35 13.04 3.31
C SER A 859 -6.35 11.98 3.77
N PHE A 860 -7.65 12.28 3.69
CA PHE A 860 -8.73 11.34 4.02
C PHE A 860 -8.65 10.07 3.16
N LEU A 861 -8.39 10.21 1.86
CA LEU A 861 -8.18 9.07 0.96
C LEU A 861 -6.99 8.21 1.38
N ILE A 862 -5.83 8.82 1.67
CA ILE A 862 -4.63 8.06 2.07
C ILE A 862 -4.84 7.37 3.43
N VAL A 863 -5.42 8.08 4.42
CA VAL A 863 -5.67 7.55 5.76
C VAL A 863 -6.72 6.44 5.76
N ILE A 864 -7.79 6.53 4.95
CA ILE A 864 -8.76 5.44 4.80
C ILE A 864 -8.12 4.21 4.15
N ASN A 865 -7.33 4.38 3.08
CA ASN A 865 -6.65 3.25 2.45
C ASN A 865 -5.61 2.61 3.39
N MET A 866 -4.92 3.40 4.23
CA MET A 866 -4.08 2.91 5.32
C MET A 866 -4.87 2.05 6.31
N TYR A 867 -6.02 2.54 6.78
CA TYR A 867 -6.86 1.86 7.77
C TYR A 867 -7.48 0.58 7.22
N ILE A 868 -7.97 0.60 5.97
CA ILE A 868 -8.51 -0.57 5.28
C ILE A 868 -7.41 -1.62 5.07
N ALA A 869 -6.22 -1.23 4.62
CA ALA A 869 -5.11 -2.18 4.46
C ALA A 869 -4.75 -2.86 5.80
N VAL A 870 -4.65 -2.10 6.89
CA VAL A 870 -4.38 -2.65 8.23
C VAL A 870 -5.50 -3.55 8.73
N ILE A 871 -6.75 -3.14 8.62
CA ILE A 871 -7.88 -3.98 9.06
C ILE A 871 -7.98 -5.23 8.23
N LEU A 872 -7.87 -5.13 6.91
CA LEU A 872 -8.04 -6.27 6.02
C LEU A 872 -6.88 -7.25 6.17
N GLU A 873 -5.65 -6.79 6.43
CA GLU A 873 -4.52 -7.67 6.69
C GLU A 873 -4.61 -8.33 8.07
N ASN A 874 -4.91 -7.57 9.14
CA ASN A 874 -5.14 -8.17 10.46
C ASN A 874 -6.38 -9.10 10.48
N TYR A 875 -7.39 -8.83 9.67
CA TYR A 875 -8.56 -9.71 9.51
C TYR A 875 -8.22 -10.94 8.67
N SER A 876 -7.46 -10.80 7.58
CA SER A 876 -6.92 -11.93 6.79
C SER A 876 -6.11 -12.84 7.72
N GLN A 877 -5.14 -12.29 8.44
CA GLN A 877 -4.32 -13.05 9.38
C GLN A 877 -5.14 -13.68 10.53
N ALA A 878 -6.08 -12.94 11.15
CA ALA A 878 -6.91 -13.49 12.20
C ALA A 878 -7.94 -14.53 11.69
N THR A 879 -8.38 -14.44 10.43
CA THR A 879 -9.18 -15.50 9.80
C THR A 879 -8.32 -16.66 9.35
N GLU A 880 -7.07 -16.45 8.93
CA GLU A 880 -6.11 -17.51 8.66
C GLU A 880 -5.81 -18.30 9.96
N ASP A 881 -5.44 -17.62 11.05
CA ASP A 881 -5.21 -18.24 12.38
C ASP A 881 -6.44 -18.98 12.95
N VAL A 882 -7.67 -18.67 12.49
CA VAL A 882 -8.93 -19.27 12.99
C VAL A 882 -9.56 -20.27 12.00
N GLN A 883 -9.32 -20.13 10.70
CA GLN A 883 -9.94 -20.93 9.62
C GLN A 883 -8.95 -21.83 8.86
N GLU A 884 -7.64 -21.59 8.95
CA GLU A 884 -6.63 -22.57 8.53
C GLU A 884 -6.58 -23.75 9.55
N GLY A 885 -5.53 -24.56 9.44
CA GLY A 885 -5.37 -25.78 10.22
C GLY A 885 -4.59 -25.58 11.52
N LEU A 886 -3.35 -26.06 11.52
CA LEU A 886 -2.38 -25.87 12.59
C LEU A 886 -1.81 -24.45 12.52
N THR A 887 -1.73 -23.78 13.67
CA THR A 887 -1.08 -22.48 13.82
C THR A 887 0.44 -22.62 14.03
N ASP A 888 1.19 -21.53 13.86
CA ASP A 888 2.64 -21.52 14.11
C ASP A 888 3.00 -21.93 15.55
N ASP A 889 2.15 -21.59 16.53
CA ASP A 889 2.26 -22.02 17.93
C ASP A 889 2.07 -23.55 18.09
N ASP A 890 1.26 -24.20 17.24
CA ASP A 890 1.03 -25.66 17.31
C ASP A 890 2.24 -26.44 16.81
N TYR A 891 2.93 -25.93 15.79
CA TYR A 891 4.23 -26.45 15.35
C TYR A 891 5.30 -26.24 16.43
N ASP A 892 5.34 -25.07 17.07
CA ASP A 892 6.31 -24.80 18.15
C ASP A 892 6.05 -25.68 19.38
N MET A 893 4.78 -25.92 19.74
CA MET A 893 4.37 -26.91 20.75
C MET A 893 4.84 -28.32 20.36
N TYR A 894 4.63 -28.74 19.11
CA TYR A 894 5.08 -30.04 18.62
C TYR A 894 6.60 -30.21 18.80
N TYR A 895 7.41 -29.20 18.41
CA TYR A 895 8.87 -29.25 18.57
C TYR A 895 9.31 -29.14 20.04
N GLU A 896 8.65 -28.35 20.89
CA GLU A 896 8.95 -28.27 22.34
C GLU A 896 8.73 -29.62 23.04
N ILE A 897 7.69 -30.35 22.64
CA ILE A 897 7.40 -31.68 23.18
C ILE A 897 8.34 -32.72 22.55
N TRP A 898 8.65 -32.63 21.25
CA TRP A 898 9.62 -33.49 20.56
C TRP A 898 10.99 -33.45 21.25
N GLN A 899 11.47 -32.26 21.62
CA GLN A 899 12.73 -32.02 22.33
C GLN A 899 12.84 -32.81 23.66
N ARG A 900 11.71 -33.25 24.25
CA ARG A 900 11.71 -34.10 25.46
C ARG A 900 11.99 -35.57 25.17
N PHE A 901 11.70 -36.02 23.95
CA PHE A 901 11.94 -37.39 23.47
C PHE A 901 13.24 -37.53 22.67
N ASP A 902 13.67 -36.45 22.00
CA ASP A 902 14.95 -36.31 21.28
C ASP A 902 15.74 -35.09 21.82
N PRO A 903 16.42 -35.22 22.98
CA PRO A 903 17.15 -34.09 23.59
C PRO A 903 18.37 -33.63 22.80
N ASP A 904 18.91 -34.52 21.96
CA ASP A 904 20.13 -34.26 21.20
C ASP A 904 19.89 -33.56 19.87
N GLY A 905 18.64 -33.44 19.42
CA GLY A 905 18.26 -32.83 18.14
C GLY A 905 18.63 -33.70 16.95
N THR A 906 18.52 -35.02 17.11
CA THR A 906 18.83 -36.00 16.06
C THR A 906 17.78 -36.07 14.96
N GLN A 907 16.58 -35.50 15.19
CA GLN A 907 15.40 -35.55 14.31
C GLN A 907 14.74 -36.94 14.20
N TYR A 908 15.16 -37.91 15.01
CA TYR A 908 14.61 -39.27 15.03
C TYR A 908 14.16 -39.70 16.43
N ILE A 909 13.05 -40.43 16.52
CA ILE A 909 12.64 -41.19 17.72
C ILE A 909 12.48 -42.67 17.37
N ARG A 910 12.52 -43.55 18.38
CA ARG A 910 12.35 -44.99 18.18
C ARG A 910 10.88 -45.39 18.04
N TYR A 911 10.59 -46.49 17.33
CA TYR A 911 9.25 -47.05 17.09
C TYR A 911 8.41 -47.32 18.37
N ASP A 912 9.03 -47.49 19.54
CA ASP A 912 8.31 -47.67 20.81
C ASP A 912 7.72 -46.37 21.40
N GLN A 913 8.23 -45.20 21.00
CA GLN A 913 7.96 -43.90 21.64
C GLN A 913 6.74 -43.09 21.10
N PRO A 914 6.26 -43.21 19.83
CA PRO A 914 5.15 -42.40 19.32
C PRO A 914 3.86 -42.52 20.11
N SER A 915 3.58 -43.71 20.68
CA SER A 915 2.38 -43.94 21.47
C SER A 915 2.34 -43.05 22.73
N ASP A 916 3.51 -42.74 23.31
CA ASP A 916 3.64 -41.80 24.43
C ASP A 916 3.75 -40.36 23.97
N PHE A 917 4.51 -40.09 22.90
CA PHE A 917 4.66 -38.74 22.32
C PHE A 917 3.31 -38.14 21.92
N LEU A 918 2.50 -38.86 21.13
CA LEU A 918 1.20 -38.39 20.62
C LEU A 918 0.13 -38.20 21.72
N ASP A 919 0.32 -38.84 22.87
CA ASP A 919 -0.56 -38.74 24.05
C ASP A 919 -0.21 -37.50 24.90
N VAL A 920 1.05 -37.04 24.84
CA VAL A 920 1.59 -35.87 25.55
C VAL A 920 1.41 -34.55 24.78
N LEU A 921 1.25 -34.59 23.45
CA LEU A 921 0.85 -33.42 22.64
C LEU A 921 -0.45 -32.79 23.18
N GLU A 922 -0.61 -31.48 23.02
CA GLU A 922 -1.87 -30.78 23.35
C GLU A 922 -2.78 -30.71 22.11
N PRO A 923 -4.10 -30.46 22.26
CA PRO A 923 -5.00 -30.24 21.12
C PRO A 923 -4.55 -28.99 20.33
N PRO A 924 -4.56 -29.02 18.97
CA PRO A 924 -5.32 -29.92 18.11
C PRO A 924 -4.63 -31.24 17.71
N LEU A 925 -3.32 -31.38 17.96
CA LEU A 925 -2.51 -32.49 17.47
C LEU A 925 -2.57 -33.77 18.31
N GLN A 926 -3.09 -33.69 19.53
CA GLN A 926 -3.17 -34.82 20.48
C GLN A 926 -3.93 -36.04 19.92
N ILE A 927 -3.38 -37.24 20.18
CA ILE A 927 -4.04 -38.53 19.97
C ILE A 927 -3.94 -39.36 21.25
N HIS A 928 -4.99 -39.28 22.07
CA HIS A 928 -5.10 -40.00 23.33
C HIS A 928 -4.96 -41.52 23.17
N LYS A 929 -4.39 -42.17 24.18
CA LYS A 929 -4.38 -43.64 24.27
C LYS A 929 -5.80 -44.22 24.41
N PRO A 930 -6.12 -45.36 23.75
CA PRO A 930 -5.22 -46.21 22.94
C PRO A 930 -5.07 -45.73 21.48
N ASN A 931 -3.91 -45.14 21.16
CA ASN A 931 -3.63 -44.52 19.87
C ASN A 931 -2.99 -45.46 18.82
N LYS A 932 -2.59 -46.69 19.21
CA LYS A 932 -1.89 -47.64 18.33
C LYS A 932 -2.60 -47.94 17.00
N TYR A 933 -3.92 -48.12 17.02
CA TYR A 933 -4.68 -48.34 15.77
C TYR A 933 -4.62 -47.13 14.83
N LYS A 934 -4.59 -45.91 15.38
CA LYS A 934 -4.52 -44.68 14.60
C LYS A 934 -3.13 -44.49 13.99
N ILE A 935 -2.06 -44.75 14.75
CA ILE A 935 -0.66 -44.75 14.28
C ILE A 935 -0.46 -45.71 13.09
N ILE A 936 -1.10 -46.88 13.15
CA ILE A 936 -1.06 -47.88 12.07
C ILE A 936 -1.85 -47.40 10.84
N SER A 937 -2.99 -46.73 11.02
CA SER A 937 -3.78 -46.18 9.89
C SER A 937 -3.16 -44.95 9.22
N MET A 938 -2.17 -44.31 9.85
CA MET A 938 -1.45 -43.15 9.31
C MET A 938 -0.24 -43.54 8.43
N ASP A 939 0.08 -44.84 8.33
CA ASP A 939 1.12 -45.42 7.47
C ASP A 939 2.48 -44.69 7.44
N ILE A 940 2.98 -44.31 8.62
CA ILE A 940 4.21 -43.52 8.77
C ILE A 940 5.42 -44.39 8.37
N PRO A 941 6.36 -43.90 7.54
CA PRO A 941 7.59 -44.63 7.20
C PRO A 941 8.49 -44.84 8.43
N ILE A 942 9.17 -45.99 8.44
CA ILE A 942 10.12 -46.41 9.47
C ILE A 942 11.48 -46.57 8.81
N CYS A 943 12.43 -45.77 9.29
CA CYS A 943 13.82 -45.79 8.88
C CYS A 943 14.59 -46.96 9.50
N ARG A 944 15.76 -47.26 8.92
CA ARG A 944 16.67 -48.30 9.39
C ARG A 944 17.00 -48.16 10.89
N GLY A 945 16.86 -49.26 11.62
CA GLY A 945 17.11 -49.29 13.07
C GLY A 945 15.88 -49.06 13.97
N ASP A 946 14.67 -49.24 13.43
CA ASP A 946 13.39 -48.96 14.12
C ASP A 946 13.27 -47.48 14.56
N MET A 947 13.80 -46.57 13.75
CA MET A 947 13.71 -45.11 13.93
C MET A 947 12.60 -44.54 13.03
N MET A 948 11.93 -43.45 13.43
CA MET A 948 11.07 -42.67 12.55
C MET A 948 11.49 -41.21 12.59
N PHE A 949 11.33 -40.54 11.46
CA PHE A 949 11.75 -39.16 11.26
C PHE A 949 10.69 -38.17 11.76
N CYS A 950 11.16 -37.03 12.28
CA CYS A 950 10.32 -35.97 12.85
C CYS A 950 9.29 -35.43 11.84
N VAL A 951 9.74 -35.13 10.62
CA VAL A 951 8.91 -34.58 9.54
C VAL A 951 7.82 -35.59 9.14
N ASP A 952 8.15 -36.87 8.95
CA ASP A 952 7.18 -37.89 8.55
C ASP A 952 6.02 -38.08 9.55
N ILE A 953 6.31 -37.94 10.85
CA ILE A 953 5.28 -37.99 11.91
C ILE A 953 4.39 -36.75 11.84
N LEU A 954 4.95 -35.57 11.61
CA LEU A 954 4.22 -34.31 11.56
C LEU A 954 3.35 -34.19 10.28
N ASP A 955 3.78 -34.74 9.14
CA ASP A 955 3.01 -34.75 7.89
C ASP A 955 1.76 -35.64 8.07
N ALA A 956 1.98 -36.85 8.58
CA ALA A 956 0.90 -37.78 8.90
C ALA A 956 -0.13 -37.21 9.88
N LEU A 957 0.32 -36.44 10.89
CA LEU A 957 -0.57 -35.74 11.81
C LEU A 957 -1.33 -34.58 11.15
N THR A 958 -0.68 -33.84 10.26
CA THR A 958 -1.27 -32.73 9.51
C THR A 958 -2.36 -33.24 8.56
N LYS A 959 -2.05 -34.30 7.80
CA LYS A 959 -3.01 -35.02 6.95
C LYS A 959 -4.20 -35.56 7.76
N ASP A 960 -3.96 -36.17 8.92
CA ASP A 960 -5.04 -36.65 9.78
C ASP A 960 -5.91 -35.52 10.35
N PHE A 961 -5.31 -34.39 10.71
CA PHE A 961 -6.05 -33.22 11.18
C PHE A 961 -7.04 -32.70 10.11
N PHE A 962 -6.60 -32.53 8.87
CA PHE A 962 -7.47 -32.10 7.77
C PHE A 962 -8.55 -33.16 7.45
N ALA A 963 -8.19 -34.45 7.45
CA ALA A 963 -9.15 -35.54 7.29
C ALA A 963 -10.24 -35.54 8.38
N ARG A 964 -9.90 -35.24 9.64
CA ARG A 964 -10.89 -35.10 10.74
C ARG A 964 -11.83 -33.90 10.56
N LYS A 965 -11.40 -32.81 9.91
CA LYS A 965 -12.26 -31.64 9.59
C LYS A 965 -13.28 -31.93 8.47
N GLY A 966 -13.18 -33.07 7.78
CA GLY A 966 -14.16 -33.52 6.79
C GLY A 966 -13.71 -33.43 5.33
N ASN A 967 -12.52 -32.88 5.07
CA ASN A 967 -11.97 -32.70 3.74
C ASN A 967 -10.77 -33.64 3.56
N PRO A 968 -10.96 -34.88 3.06
CA PRO A 968 -9.86 -35.75 2.71
C PRO A 968 -9.10 -35.13 1.54
N ILE A 969 -7.87 -34.71 1.79
CA ILE A 969 -6.97 -34.20 0.75
C ILE A 969 -6.52 -35.41 -0.06
N GLU A 970 -6.94 -35.48 -1.32
CA GLU A 970 -6.29 -36.37 -2.30
C GLU A 970 -4.87 -35.84 -2.50
N ASP A 971 -3.85 -36.70 -2.31
CA ASP A 971 -2.45 -36.30 -2.51
C ASP A 971 -2.30 -35.70 -3.92
N PRO A 972 -1.87 -34.43 -4.05
CA PRO A 972 -1.60 -33.85 -5.36
C PRO A 972 -0.37 -34.56 -5.93
N GLY A 973 -0.60 -35.50 -6.84
CA GLY A 973 0.43 -36.41 -7.37
C GLY A 973 1.61 -35.75 -8.11
N ASP A 974 1.55 -34.43 -8.32
CA ASP A 974 2.59 -33.60 -8.95
C ASP A 974 3.31 -32.66 -7.96
N LEU A 975 3.01 -32.74 -6.66
CA LEU A 975 3.62 -31.94 -5.59
C LEU A 975 4.43 -32.82 -4.63
N GLU A 976 5.35 -33.62 -5.18
CA GLU A 976 6.48 -34.13 -4.42
C GLU A 976 7.37 -32.96 -3.99
N VAL A 977 7.07 -32.38 -2.83
CA VAL A 977 7.96 -31.43 -2.16
C VAL A 977 9.29 -32.14 -1.99
N GLY A 978 10.33 -31.64 -2.69
CA GLY A 978 11.63 -32.28 -2.80
C GLY A 978 12.16 -32.66 -1.42
N ARG A 979 12.12 -33.96 -1.11
CA ARG A 979 12.73 -34.52 0.09
C ARG A 979 14.23 -34.46 -0.16
N PRO A 980 15.00 -33.65 0.57
CA PRO A 980 16.43 -33.59 0.33
C PRO A 980 17.04 -34.96 0.65
N ASP A 981 18.15 -35.28 -0.01
CA ASP A 981 19.03 -36.41 0.33
C ASP A 981 19.70 -36.18 1.71
N GLU A 982 18.92 -36.11 2.79
CA GLU A 982 19.44 -35.97 4.15
C GLU A 982 20.19 -37.26 4.54
N VAL A 983 21.49 -37.10 4.81
CA VAL A 983 22.45 -38.18 5.03
C VAL A 983 22.01 -39.10 6.17
N GLY A 984 21.44 -40.26 5.82
CA GLY A 984 20.96 -41.29 6.75
C GLY A 984 19.48 -41.64 6.66
N TYR A 985 18.68 -40.95 5.83
CA TYR A 985 17.28 -41.28 5.59
C TYR A 985 17.13 -42.51 4.67
N GLU A 986 17.14 -43.71 5.27
CA GLU A 986 16.85 -44.98 4.58
C GLU A 986 15.50 -45.55 5.07
N PRO A 987 14.37 -45.33 4.35
CA PRO A 987 13.08 -45.94 4.69
C PRO A 987 13.09 -47.44 4.39
N VAL A 988 12.82 -48.27 5.40
CA VAL A 988 12.90 -49.75 5.33
C VAL A 988 11.54 -50.43 5.47
N SER A 989 10.60 -49.79 6.16
CA SER A 989 9.26 -50.31 6.46
C SER A 989 8.28 -49.16 6.69
N SER A 990 7.02 -49.45 7.02
CA SER A 990 6.02 -48.47 7.46
C SER A 990 5.23 -48.98 8.67
N THR A 991 4.47 -48.14 9.37
CA THR A 991 3.67 -48.58 10.53
C THR A 991 2.63 -49.63 10.16
N LEU A 992 2.01 -49.53 8.97
CA LEU A 992 1.06 -50.52 8.46
C LEU A 992 1.77 -51.81 8.04
N TRP A 993 2.92 -51.70 7.39
CA TRP A 993 3.72 -52.87 7.00
C TRP A 993 4.26 -53.63 8.22
N ARG A 994 4.75 -52.92 9.24
CA ARG A 994 5.26 -53.50 10.50
C ARG A 994 4.16 -54.26 11.26
N GLN A 995 2.92 -53.79 11.22
CA GLN A 995 1.78 -54.54 11.77
C GLN A 995 1.55 -55.86 11.03
N ARG A 996 1.66 -55.87 9.69
CA ARG A 996 1.56 -57.09 8.87
C ARG A 996 2.70 -58.06 9.19
N GLU A 997 3.93 -57.57 9.31
CA GLU A 997 5.09 -58.38 9.73
C GLU A 997 4.87 -59.02 11.09
N GLU A 998 4.45 -58.26 12.11
CA GLU A 998 4.14 -58.80 13.44
C GLU A 998 3.01 -59.84 13.40
N TYR A 999 1.97 -59.62 12.59
CA TYR A 999 0.86 -60.54 12.44
C TYR A 999 1.31 -61.84 11.78
N CYS A 1000 2.08 -61.76 10.68
CA CYS A 1000 2.68 -62.91 10.02
C CYS A 1000 3.65 -63.66 10.94
N ALA A 1001 4.50 -62.95 11.68
CA ALA A 1001 5.42 -63.55 12.65
C ALA A 1001 4.66 -64.26 13.78
N ARG A 1002 3.59 -63.66 14.33
CA ARG A 1002 2.71 -64.31 15.31
C ARG A 1002 2.01 -65.53 14.72
N LEU A 1003 1.52 -65.47 13.48
CA LEU A 1003 0.89 -66.59 12.79
C LEU A 1003 1.87 -67.76 12.60
N ILE A 1004 3.09 -67.47 12.13
CA ILE A 1004 4.18 -68.46 11.96
C ILE A 1004 4.57 -69.06 13.31
N GLN A 1005 4.79 -68.25 14.35
CA GLN A 1005 5.09 -68.75 15.70
C GLN A 1005 3.95 -69.61 16.26
N HIS A 1006 2.69 -69.27 15.98
CA HIS A 1006 1.53 -70.02 16.45
C HIS A 1006 1.35 -71.34 15.66
N ALA A 1007 1.67 -71.35 14.36
CA ALA A 1007 1.73 -72.55 13.55
C ALA A 1007 2.88 -73.48 13.99
N TRP A 1008 4.06 -72.93 14.25
CA TRP A 1008 5.22 -73.65 14.76
C TRP A 1008 4.95 -74.26 16.14
N ARG A 1009 4.40 -73.49 17.08
CA ARG A 1009 4.00 -74.00 18.41
C ARG A 1009 2.92 -75.09 18.32
N ARG A 1010 2.03 -75.04 17.32
CA ARG A 1010 1.03 -76.08 17.03
C ARG A 1010 1.60 -77.33 16.34
N GLN A 1011 2.79 -77.28 15.75
CA GLN A 1011 3.50 -78.45 15.23
C GLN A 1011 4.54 -79.03 16.21
N ALA A 1012 4.97 -78.23 17.19
CA ALA A 1012 5.88 -78.64 18.26
C ALA A 1012 5.15 -79.20 19.51
N GLN A 1013 3.81 -79.17 19.50
CA GLN A 1013 2.90 -79.89 20.41
C GLN A 1013 2.33 -81.11 19.69
#